data_AF-A0A380C235-F1
#
_entry.id   AF-A0A380C235-F1
#
_cell.length_a   1.000
_cell.length_b   1.000
_cell.length_c   1.000
_cell.angle_alpha   90.00
_cell.angle_beta   90.00
_cell.angle_gamma   90.00
#
_symmetry.space_group_name_H-M   'P 1'
#
loop_
_entity.id
_entity.type
_entity.pdbx_description
1 polymer ?
#
loop_
_entity_poly.entity_id
_entity_poly.type
_entity_poly.pdbx_seq_one_letter_code
_entity_poly.pdbx_strand_id
1 'polypeptide(L)'
;MATTYTIEDIKKYAEERGGWCLSDEYRNMKTKLKWVCANEHYFEKTFEKIKYKNSWCWECRKEELAKERRKYSIKDMMQFANTRNGECISEGFTNTNYKLTWKCEKGHVWDASYETVKKGHWCSECAGNNKKTKEYILEIAKKFNVQWIPSEYQGVKEKMQWRCIKGHVFNKTLDLIQRGSGCPECYEEVRGEKRRMYSIEDIMRVADEKGGRVISKEYKNYNEQLMWECEKGHQFSMKFGHVKDGHWCKVCGYEKVAESRRVYSIVDMKLLAKKYNGECLSERFISTSHPLKWKCANGHYFEKAYGYLQRGQWCSTCGLGLNERKTRFIFENIFSAPFPKTREELGTGLELDGYNKKLRLAFEYEGEQHYYFIKLFHREKEGFLAQKARDEEKRKLCKEQGLNLIEVPYWLETDEEKIDFIFEKIKGLNIDTEVSVPYVKRKMKDFYNISPQLEELKICAMEQGGELLSDTYIASNVKLLWRCKEGHKFWKVPIEVKKGQWCKKCGYELMKRKITIHTIEEMRQIAREHGGECLSEEYINSRSHLTWKCKEGHVFKKNQEKIKAGQWCPKCQQKIKLENIRRKGFEKCLSLAEERGGKLISDTYVSSTSNLKWQCKIGHTFERSRTIVQIGKWCKECF
;
A
#
# COMPACT_ATOMS: atom_id res chain seq x y z
N MET A 1 -23.41 -29.25 42.78
CA MET A 1 -22.49 -28.73 43.81
C MET A 1 -21.36 -28.02 43.09
N ALA A 2 -21.23 -26.69 43.24
CA ALA A 2 -20.14 -25.94 42.61
C ALA A 2 -18.86 -26.20 43.42
N THR A 3 -17.89 -26.89 42.84
CA THR A 3 -16.58 -27.09 43.46
C THR A 3 -15.90 -25.73 43.61
N THR A 4 -15.82 -25.22 44.82
CA THR A 4 -15.13 -23.97 45.15
C THR A 4 -13.65 -24.28 45.35
N TYR A 5 -12.79 -23.67 44.53
CA TYR A 5 -11.32 -23.79 44.65
C TYR A 5 -10.78 -22.64 45.49
N THR A 6 -9.82 -22.91 46.37
CA THR A 6 -9.06 -21.86 47.08
C THR A 6 -7.82 -21.44 46.28
N ILE A 7 -7.12 -20.39 46.72
CA ILE A 7 -5.84 -20.01 46.10
C ILE A 7 -4.77 -21.08 46.33
N GLU A 8 -4.82 -21.80 47.44
CA GLU A 8 -3.94 -22.94 47.76
C GLU A 8 -4.16 -24.11 46.80
N ASP A 9 -5.43 -24.45 46.49
CA ASP A 9 -5.76 -25.47 45.48
C ASP A 9 -5.15 -25.14 44.12
N ILE A 10 -5.11 -23.85 43.79
CA ILE A 10 -4.58 -23.36 42.52
C ILE A 10 -3.04 -23.36 42.51
N LYS A 11 -2.40 -23.00 43.63
CA LYS A 11 -0.95 -23.10 43.79
C LYS A 11 -0.51 -24.56 43.64
N LYS A 12 -1.21 -25.51 44.27
CA LYS A 12 -0.96 -26.94 44.09
C LYS A 12 -1.17 -27.42 42.65
N TYR A 13 -2.24 -26.96 41.98
CA TYR A 13 -2.48 -27.31 40.57
C TYR A 13 -1.38 -26.77 39.64
N ALA A 14 -0.77 -25.63 39.97
CA ALA A 14 0.36 -25.09 39.22
C ALA A 14 1.60 -25.99 39.35
N GLU A 15 1.89 -26.48 40.55
CA GLU A 15 3.02 -27.37 40.85
C GLU A 15 2.90 -28.70 40.10
N GLU A 16 1.70 -29.30 40.10
CA GLU A 16 1.41 -30.53 39.34
C GLU A 16 1.60 -30.36 37.83
N ARG A 17 1.52 -29.12 37.31
CA ARG A 17 1.74 -28.77 35.90
C ARG A 17 3.18 -28.33 35.61
N GLY A 18 4.09 -28.48 36.57
CA GLY A 18 5.48 -28.05 36.45
C GLY A 18 5.59 -26.53 36.39
N GLY A 19 5.04 -25.84 37.38
CA GLY A 19 5.21 -24.39 37.57
C GLY A 19 4.58 -23.88 38.85
N TRP A 20 4.40 -22.57 38.96
CA TRP A 20 3.92 -21.90 40.18
C TRP A 20 2.88 -20.83 39.87
N CYS A 21 1.89 -20.69 40.75
CA CYS A 21 0.96 -19.58 40.75
C CYS A 21 1.53 -18.48 41.66
N LEU A 22 1.73 -17.28 41.11
CA LEU A 22 2.30 -16.11 41.78
C LEU A 22 1.24 -15.14 42.31
N SER A 23 -0.04 -15.49 42.18
CA SER A 23 -1.14 -14.71 42.74
C SER A 23 -1.42 -15.11 44.18
N ASP A 24 -1.69 -14.12 45.02
CA ASP A 24 -2.02 -14.33 46.44
C ASP A 24 -3.52 -14.29 46.73
N GLU A 25 -4.33 -13.86 45.77
CA GLU A 25 -5.79 -13.83 45.87
C GLU A 25 -6.45 -14.55 44.70
N TYR A 26 -7.49 -15.33 44.99
CA TYR A 26 -8.37 -15.94 43.99
C TYR A 26 -9.84 -15.69 44.31
N ARG A 27 -10.58 -15.10 43.36
CA ARG A 27 -11.99 -14.74 43.54
C ARG A 27 -12.95 -15.69 42.83
N ASN A 28 -12.64 -16.08 41.59
CA ASN A 28 -13.46 -17.00 40.79
C ASN A 28 -12.70 -17.53 39.55
N MET A 29 -13.31 -18.49 38.86
CA MET A 29 -12.74 -19.19 37.69
C MET A 29 -12.35 -18.28 36.51
N LYS A 30 -12.92 -17.07 36.43
CA LYS A 30 -12.65 -16.06 35.39
C LYS A 30 -11.64 -15.00 35.82
N THR A 31 -11.19 -15.03 37.07
CA THR A 31 -10.15 -14.14 37.58
C THR A 31 -8.83 -14.53 36.93
N LYS A 32 -8.12 -13.55 36.37
CA LYS A 32 -6.78 -13.79 35.81
C LYS A 32 -5.79 -13.92 36.96
N LEU A 33 -5.04 -15.02 36.96
CA LEU A 33 -3.96 -15.27 37.89
C LEU A 33 -2.62 -15.19 37.16
N LYS A 34 -1.57 -14.92 37.91
CA LYS A 34 -0.18 -14.88 37.44
C LYS A 34 0.44 -16.25 37.63
N TRP A 35 1.08 -16.76 36.59
CA TRP A 35 1.69 -18.09 36.58
C TRP A 35 3.11 -18.00 36.04
N VAL A 36 3.96 -18.92 36.47
CA VAL A 36 5.29 -19.15 35.92
C VAL A 36 5.45 -20.65 35.68
N CYS A 37 5.90 -21.08 34.50
CA CYS A 37 6.21 -22.50 34.28
C CYS A 37 7.65 -22.83 34.68
N ALA A 38 8.00 -24.12 34.72
CA ALA A 38 9.36 -24.60 35.00
C ALA A 38 10.45 -24.01 34.09
N ASN A 39 10.12 -23.63 32.86
CA ASN A 39 11.04 -22.92 31.94
C ASN A 39 11.05 -21.40 32.16
N GLU A 40 10.64 -20.92 33.33
CA GLU A 40 10.63 -19.51 33.75
C GLU A 40 9.82 -18.55 32.86
N HIS A 41 8.88 -19.07 32.06
CA HIS A 41 7.96 -18.22 31.31
C HIS A 41 6.81 -17.73 32.19
N TYR A 42 6.68 -16.41 32.30
CA TYR A 42 5.61 -15.74 33.03
C TYR A 42 4.40 -15.49 32.13
N PHE A 43 3.21 -15.85 32.59
CA PHE A 43 1.97 -15.62 31.84
C PHE A 43 0.76 -15.39 32.74
N GLU A 44 -0.23 -14.66 32.23
CA GLU A 44 -1.51 -14.43 32.91
C GLU A 44 -2.64 -15.18 32.24
N LYS A 45 -3.31 -16.03 33.01
CA LYS A 45 -4.45 -16.83 32.54
C LYS A 45 -5.46 -17.07 33.65
N THR A 46 -6.69 -17.33 33.24
CA THR A 46 -7.76 -17.74 34.16
C THR A 46 -7.62 -19.21 34.48
N PHE A 47 -7.98 -19.60 35.71
CA PHE A 47 -7.91 -21.00 36.14
C PHE A 47 -8.80 -21.90 35.27
N GLU A 48 -9.96 -21.40 34.82
CA GLU A 48 -10.84 -22.09 33.86
C GLU A 48 -10.11 -22.52 32.57
N LYS A 49 -9.30 -21.64 31.99
CA LYS A 49 -8.58 -21.92 30.73
C LYS A 49 -7.44 -22.91 30.91
N ILE A 50 -6.82 -22.91 32.08
CA ILE A 50 -5.75 -23.84 32.41
C ILE A 50 -6.33 -25.23 32.66
N LYS A 51 -7.38 -25.31 33.48
CA LYS A 51 -8.00 -26.57 33.90
C LYS A 51 -8.74 -27.28 32.77
N TYR A 52 -9.62 -26.58 32.03
CA TYR A 52 -10.52 -27.22 31.06
C TYR A 52 -10.06 -27.13 29.61
N LYS A 53 -9.23 -26.15 29.25
CA LYS A 53 -8.73 -25.97 27.87
C LYS A 53 -7.28 -26.41 27.68
N ASN A 54 -6.71 -27.06 28.69
CA ASN A 54 -5.34 -27.58 28.70
C ASN A 54 -4.30 -26.56 28.21
N SER A 55 -4.50 -25.28 28.55
CA SER A 55 -3.74 -24.16 27.98
C SER A 55 -2.76 -23.60 28.99
N TRP A 56 -1.71 -24.37 29.31
CA TRP A 56 -0.66 -23.99 30.29
C TRP A 56 0.26 -22.88 29.76
N CYS A 57 1.48 -23.18 29.32
CA CYS A 57 2.43 -22.19 28.78
C CYS A 57 2.40 -22.13 27.25
N TRP A 58 2.15 -20.94 26.68
CA TRP A 58 2.15 -20.76 25.21
C TRP A 58 3.57 -20.75 24.62
N GLU A 59 4.56 -20.19 25.32
CA GLU A 59 5.94 -20.16 24.82
C GLU A 59 6.53 -21.58 24.77
N CYS A 60 6.34 -22.40 25.81
CA CYS A 60 6.73 -23.82 25.75
C CYS A 60 5.99 -24.57 24.62
N ARG A 61 4.68 -24.36 24.48
CA ARG A 61 3.90 -24.97 23.39
C ARG A 61 4.36 -24.50 22.01
N LYS A 62 4.78 -23.25 21.88
CA LYS A 62 5.29 -22.68 20.63
C LYS A 62 6.66 -23.25 20.27
N GLU A 63 7.52 -23.52 21.26
CA GLU A 63 8.78 -24.23 21.07
C GLU A 63 8.56 -25.69 20.66
N GLU A 64 7.61 -26.39 21.29
CA GLU A 64 7.20 -27.74 20.86
C GLU A 64 6.62 -27.73 19.45
N LEU A 65 5.71 -26.79 19.15
CA LEU A 65 5.17 -26.60 17.80
C LEU A 65 6.25 -26.20 16.79
N ALA A 66 7.34 -25.53 17.20
CA ALA A 66 8.46 -25.21 16.33
C ALA A 66 9.34 -26.44 16.05
N LYS A 67 9.49 -27.35 17.02
CA LYS A 67 10.11 -28.68 16.84
C LYS A 67 9.25 -29.56 15.93
N GLU A 68 7.93 -29.61 16.13
CA GLU A 68 6.98 -30.32 15.26
C GLU A 68 6.92 -29.72 13.83
N ARG A 69 7.14 -28.42 13.68
CA ARG A 69 7.20 -27.74 12.36
C ARG A 69 8.50 -27.96 11.59
N ARG A 70 9.53 -28.61 12.15
CA ARG A 70 10.67 -29.10 11.37
C ARG A 70 10.25 -30.35 10.59
N LYS A 71 9.43 -30.12 9.57
CA LYS A 71 8.83 -31.14 8.70
C LYS A 71 9.86 -32.01 7.96
N TYR A 72 11.09 -31.52 7.81
CA TYR A 72 12.16 -32.17 7.06
C TYR A 72 13.49 -32.06 7.81
N SER A 73 14.20 -33.17 7.86
CA SER A 73 15.56 -33.36 8.38
C SER A 73 16.59 -33.35 7.24
N ILE A 74 17.88 -33.27 7.57
CA ILE A 74 18.94 -33.40 6.54
C ILE A 74 18.93 -34.78 5.89
N LYS A 75 18.52 -35.83 6.62
CA LYS A 75 18.34 -37.18 6.07
C LYS A 75 17.27 -37.21 4.97
N ASP A 76 16.21 -36.42 5.09
CA ASP A 76 15.18 -36.30 4.05
C ASP A 76 15.73 -35.64 2.78
N MET A 77 16.69 -34.71 2.92
CA MET A 77 17.36 -34.07 1.78
C MET A 77 18.28 -35.06 1.06
N MET A 78 19.03 -35.88 1.82
CA MET A 78 19.88 -36.95 1.29
C MET A 78 19.04 -38.02 0.56
N GLN A 79 17.95 -38.46 1.16
CA GLN A 79 17.02 -39.39 0.50
C GLN A 79 16.43 -38.80 -0.77
N PHE A 80 16.00 -37.53 -0.74
CA PHE A 80 15.49 -36.85 -1.92
C PHE A 80 16.54 -36.74 -3.04
N ALA A 81 17.80 -36.44 -2.70
CA ALA A 81 18.88 -36.42 -3.67
C ALA A 81 19.08 -37.80 -4.33
N ASN A 82 19.04 -38.86 -3.53
CA ASN A 82 19.16 -40.24 -4.00
C ASN A 82 18.05 -40.61 -5.00
N THR A 83 16.81 -40.14 -4.81
CA THR A 83 15.72 -40.37 -5.79
C THR A 83 15.98 -39.76 -7.18
N ARG A 84 16.99 -38.87 -7.29
CA ARG A 84 17.41 -38.25 -8.54
C ARG A 84 18.85 -38.61 -8.93
N ASN A 85 19.34 -39.76 -8.45
CA ASN A 85 20.68 -40.26 -8.67
C ASN A 85 21.77 -39.23 -8.34
N GLY A 86 21.57 -38.42 -7.30
CA GLY A 86 22.57 -37.48 -6.84
C GLY A 86 22.67 -37.42 -5.34
N GLU A 87 23.50 -36.51 -4.84
CA GLU A 87 23.93 -36.46 -3.44
C GLU A 87 23.64 -35.06 -2.88
N CYS A 88 23.13 -34.99 -1.65
CA CYS A 88 23.12 -33.77 -0.86
C CYS A 88 24.39 -33.76 -0.01
N ILE A 89 25.29 -32.81 -0.27
CA ILE A 89 26.62 -32.75 0.38
C ILE A 89 26.53 -32.03 1.73
N SER A 90 25.57 -31.12 1.91
CA SER A 90 25.47 -30.37 3.17
C SER A 90 25.14 -31.26 4.37
N GLU A 91 25.78 -30.95 5.51
CA GLU A 91 25.63 -31.71 6.77
C GLU A 91 24.45 -31.22 7.63
N GLY A 92 23.86 -30.08 7.31
CA GLY A 92 22.71 -29.53 8.03
C GLY A 92 22.11 -28.30 7.37
N PHE A 93 20.90 -27.93 7.80
CA PHE A 93 20.25 -26.70 7.35
C PHE A 93 19.29 -26.16 8.41
N THR A 94 19.06 -24.84 8.38
CA THR A 94 18.22 -24.15 9.38
C THR A 94 16.74 -24.10 8.99
N ASN A 95 16.43 -23.98 7.69
CA ASN A 95 15.07 -24.04 7.13
C ASN A 95 15.07 -24.37 5.63
N THR A 96 13.92 -24.75 5.06
CA THR A 96 13.81 -25.24 3.66
C THR A 96 14.17 -24.23 2.57
N ASN A 97 14.33 -22.95 2.91
CA ASN A 97 14.78 -21.90 1.99
C ASN A 97 16.29 -21.66 2.09
N TYR A 98 16.98 -22.24 3.07
CA TYR A 98 18.43 -22.22 3.17
C TYR A 98 19.06 -22.97 1.99
N LYS A 99 20.19 -22.47 1.49
CA LYS A 99 20.90 -23.08 0.36
C LYS A 99 21.65 -24.31 0.85
N LEU A 100 21.38 -25.44 0.21
CA LEU A 100 22.08 -26.71 0.36
C LEU A 100 22.95 -26.91 -0.87
N THR A 101 24.06 -27.63 -0.70
CA THR A 101 24.97 -28.01 -1.78
C THR A 101 24.59 -29.40 -2.27
N TRP A 102 24.35 -29.50 -3.57
CA TRP A 102 23.87 -30.72 -4.24
C TRP A 102 24.87 -31.15 -5.29
N LYS A 103 24.90 -32.46 -5.58
CA LYS A 103 25.68 -33.06 -6.65
C LYS A 103 24.79 -34.00 -7.47
N CYS A 104 24.87 -33.92 -8.80
CA CYS A 104 24.09 -34.80 -9.68
C CYS A 104 24.89 -36.04 -10.09
N GLU A 105 24.22 -37.01 -10.73
CA GLU A 105 24.82 -38.24 -11.28
C GLU A 105 26.05 -37.98 -12.17
N LYS A 106 26.05 -36.86 -12.91
CA LYS A 106 27.15 -36.46 -13.79
C LYS A 106 28.30 -35.73 -13.07
N GLY A 107 28.22 -35.60 -11.75
CA GLY A 107 29.27 -34.98 -10.93
C GLY A 107 29.19 -33.46 -10.76
N HIS A 108 28.27 -32.75 -11.42
CA HIS A 108 28.13 -31.30 -11.24
C HIS A 108 27.65 -30.95 -9.83
N VAL A 109 28.26 -29.93 -9.22
CA VAL A 109 27.98 -29.46 -7.86
C VAL A 109 27.38 -28.04 -7.90
N TRP A 110 26.28 -27.79 -7.19
CA TRP A 110 25.66 -26.47 -7.14
C TRP A 110 24.93 -26.21 -5.83
N ASP A 111 24.73 -24.92 -5.52
CA ASP A 111 23.98 -24.49 -4.34
C ASP A 111 22.54 -24.10 -4.69
N ALA A 112 21.56 -24.73 -4.04
CA ALA A 112 20.14 -24.43 -4.20
C ALA A 112 19.35 -24.77 -2.93
N SER A 113 18.20 -24.12 -2.72
CA SER A 113 17.32 -24.47 -1.61
C SER A 113 16.48 -25.71 -1.92
N TYR A 114 16.12 -26.49 -0.90
CA TYR A 114 15.27 -27.68 -1.06
C TYR A 114 13.95 -27.37 -1.79
N GLU A 115 13.31 -26.23 -1.48
CA GLU A 115 12.07 -25.82 -2.13
C GLU A 115 12.22 -25.59 -3.64
N THR A 116 13.37 -25.08 -4.08
CA THR A 116 13.68 -24.83 -5.50
C THR A 116 13.91 -26.14 -6.25
N VAL A 117 14.68 -27.03 -5.61
CA VAL A 117 15.04 -28.32 -6.17
C VAL A 117 13.83 -29.27 -6.22
N LYS A 118 12.98 -29.22 -5.19
CA LYS A 118 11.69 -29.94 -5.13
C LYS A 118 10.75 -29.54 -6.27
N LYS A 119 10.71 -28.25 -6.64
CA LYS A 119 9.92 -27.72 -7.77
C LYS A 119 10.39 -28.14 -9.15
N GLY A 120 11.47 -28.92 -9.25
CA GLY A 120 11.95 -29.51 -10.51
C GLY A 120 13.22 -28.88 -11.07
N HIS A 121 13.78 -27.85 -10.41
CA HIS A 121 15.06 -27.26 -10.79
C HIS A 121 16.21 -28.03 -10.13
N TRP A 122 16.56 -29.20 -10.71
CA TRP A 122 17.63 -30.07 -10.22
C TRP A 122 19.01 -29.46 -10.52
N CYS A 123 19.66 -29.85 -11.62
CA CYS A 123 20.98 -29.35 -12.00
C CYS A 123 20.85 -28.45 -13.23
N SER A 124 21.30 -27.20 -13.15
CA SER A 124 21.23 -26.22 -14.25
C SER A 124 22.06 -26.64 -15.48
N GLU A 125 23.21 -27.28 -15.25
CA GLU A 125 24.08 -27.79 -16.31
C GLU A 125 23.44 -28.96 -17.05
N CYS A 126 22.79 -29.88 -16.32
CA CYS A 126 22.00 -30.96 -16.93
C CYS A 126 20.70 -30.46 -17.57
N ALA A 127 20.07 -29.42 -17.01
CA ALA A 127 18.77 -28.91 -17.46
C ALA A 127 18.84 -28.01 -18.71
N GLY A 128 19.99 -27.40 -19.01
CA GLY A 128 20.10 -26.63 -20.25
C GLY A 128 21.27 -25.68 -20.39
N ASN A 129 22.48 -26.21 -20.57
CA ASN A 129 23.54 -25.48 -21.27
C ASN A 129 24.43 -26.36 -22.18
N ASN A 130 23.95 -27.53 -22.60
CA ASN A 130 24.62 -28.27 -23.67
C ASN A 130 24.16 -27.75 -25.05
N LYS A 131 25.13 -27.35 -25.89
CA LYS A 131 24.91 -27.14 -27.32
C LYS A 131 24.20 -28.38 -27.89
N LYS A 132 23.02 -28.19 -28.49
CA LYS A 132 22.29 -29.26 -29.19
C LYS A 132 23.09 -29.68 -30.43
N THR A 133 23.11 -30.98 -30.69
CA THR A 133 23.81 -31.54 -31.84
C THR A 133 23.11 -31.16 -33.15
N LYS A 134 23.86 -31.17 -34.25
CA LYS A 134 23.35 -30.85 -35.59
C LYS A 134 22.21 -31.79 -35.99
N GLU A 135 22.35 -33.06 -35.60
CA GLU A 135 21.39 -34.14 -35.87
C GLU A 135 20.04 -33.85 -35.20
N TYR A 136 20.05 -33.37 -33.96
CA TYR A 136 18.84 -33.01 -33.21
C TYR A 136 18.11 -31.82 -33.84
N ILE A 137 18.85 -30.82 -34.34
CA ILE A 137 18.26 -29.67 -35.03
C ILE A 137 17.56 -30.11 -36.32
N LEU A 138 18.18 -31.02 -37.07
CA LEU A 138 17.60 -31.56 -38.31
C LEU A 138 16.35 -32.42 -38.05
N GLU A 139 16.29 -33.15 -36.94
CA GLU A 139 15.09 -33.91 -36.54
C GLU A 139 13.90 -32.99 -36.24
N ILE A 140 14.12 -31.91 -35.48
CA ILE A 140 13.09 -30.89 -35.20
C ILE A 140 12.65 -30.20 -36.49
N ALA A 141 13.58 -29.89 -37.38
CA ALA A 141 13.29 -29.28 -38.67
C ALA A 141 12.30 -30.15 -39.48
N LYS A 142 12.58 -31.45 -39.58
CA LYS A 142 11.68 -32.44 -40.22
C LYS A 142 10.31 -32.48 -39.55
N LYS A 143 10.26 -32.55 -38.22
CA LYS A 143 9.00 -32.66 -37.46
C LYS A 143 8.06 -31.48 -37.70
N PHE A 144 8.58 -30.27 -37.84
CA PHE A 144 7.78 -29.05 -38.02
C PHE A 144 7.70 -28.57 -39.47
N ASN A 145 8.09 -29.41 -40.44
CA ASN A 145 8.06 -29.10 -41.88
C ASN A 145 8.79 -27.79 -42.22
N VAL A 146 9.97 -27.61 -41.62
CA VAL A 146 10.87 -26.49 -41.88
C VAL A 146 12.27 -27.02 -42.19
N GLN A 147 13.03 -26.30 -42.99
CA GLN A 147 14.42 -26.58 -43.31
C GLN A 147 15.29 -25.55 -42.59
N TRP A 148 16.29 -26.01 -41.85
CA TRP A 148 17.28 -25.11 -41.27
C TRP A 148 18.24 -24.67 -42.37
N ILE A 149 18.40 -23.36 -42.58
CA ILE A 149 19.39 -22.81 -43.49
C ILE A 149 20.73 -22.81 -42.75
N PRO A 150 21.79 -23.48 -43.26
CA PRO A 150 23.03 -23.62 -42.53
C PRO A 150 23.65 -22.27 -42.18
N SER A 151 23.77 -22.01 -40.88
CA SER A 151 24.61 -20.98 -40.27
C SER A 151 25.28 -21.63 -39.06
N GLU A 152 26.45 -21.16 -38.63
CA GLU A 152 27.09 -21.71 -37.43
C GLU A 152 26.12 -21.64 -36.24
N TYR A 153 25.91 -22.77 -35.56
CA TYR A 153 25.01 -22.84 -34.41
C TYR A 153 25.71 -22.31 -33.15
N GLN A 154 25.38 -21.08 -32.77
CA GLN A 154 26.04 -20.36 -31.67
C GLN A 154 25.37 -20.58 -30.30
N GLY A 155 24.19 -21.21 -30.23
CA GLY A 155 23.56 -21.61 -28.96
C GLY A 155 22.03 -21.58 -28.95
N VAL A 156 21.43 -22.05 -27.85
CA VAL A 156 19.98 -22.29 -27.72
C VAL A 156 19.11 -21.02 -27.70
N LYS A 157 19.70 -19.86 -27.37
CA LYS A 157 19.00 -18.56 -27.29
C LYS A 157 19.12 -17.72 -28.56
N GLU A 158 19.95 -18.14 -29.51
CA GLU A 158 20.20 -17.39 -30.74
C GLU A 158 19.14 -17.67 -31.81
N LYS A 159 18.83 -16.66 -32.61
CA LYS A 159 17.87 -16.78 -33.72
C LYS A 159 18.55 -17.49 -34.89
N MET A 160 17.90 -18.51 -35.41
CA MET A 160 18.34 -19.30 -36.55
C MET A 160 17.47 -18.98 -37.77
N GLN A 161 18.05 -19.09 -38.97
CA GLN A 161 17.32 -18.96 -40.23
C GLN A 161 16.66 -20.28 -40.63
N TRP A 162 15.36 -20.23 -40.89
CA TRP A 162 14.55 -21.38 -41.30
C TRP A 162 13.86 -21.09 -42.62
N ARG A 163 13.60 -22.12 -43.41
CA ARG A 163 12.81 -22.09 -44.65
C ARG A 163 11.61 -23.03 -44.51
N CYS A 164 10.39 -22.56 -44.75
CA CYS A 164 9.23 -23.47 -44.72
C CYS A 164 9.05 -24.24 -46.03
N ILE A 165 8.11 -25.19 -46.06
CA ILE A 165 7.74 -25.93 -47.28
C ILE A 165 7.28 -25.04 -48.45
N LYS A 166 6.71 -23.86 -48.17
CA LYS A 166 6.31 -22.87 -49.19
C LYS A 166 7.47 -21.98 -49.67
N GLY A 167 8.66 -22.16 -49.10
CA GLY A 167 9.86 -21.42 -49.50
C GLY A 167 10.15 -20.14 -48.71
N HIS A 168 9.24 -19.69 -47.82
CA HIS A 168 9.46 -18.49 -47.00
C HIS A 168 10.63 -18.66 -46.03
N VAL A 169 11.48 -17.64 -45.94
CA VAL A 169 12.66 -17.60 -45.06
C VAL A 169 12.38 -16.72 -43.84
N PHE A 170 12.59 -17.25 -42.63
CA PHE A 170 12.28 -16.54 -41.39
C PHE A 170 13.26 -16.84 -40.25
N ASN A 171 13.35 -15.93 -39.29
CA ASN A 171 14.30 -15.98 -38.18
C ASN A 171 13.61 -16.32 -36.86
N LYS A 172 13.91 -17.48 -36.26
CA LYS A 172 13.38 -17.90 -34.94
C LYS A 172 14.40 -18.75 -34.17
N THR A 173 14.28 -18.75 -32.85
CA THR A 173 15.07 -19.66 -32.00
C THR A 173 14.54 -21.09 -32.13
N LEU A 174 15.40 -22.08 -31.86
CA LEU A 174 15.02 -23.51 -31.88
C LEU A 174 13.84 -23.80 -30.93
N ASP A 175 13.83 -23.21 -29.73
CA ASP A 175 12.76 -23.35 -28.73
C ASP A 175 11.39 -22.88 -29.27
N LEU A 176 11.34 -21.79 -30.03
CA LEU A 176 10.09 -21.29 -30.60
C LEU A 176 9.54 -22.23 -31.68
N ILE A 177 10.41 -22.84 -32.49
CA ILE A 177 10.01 -23.87 -33.46
C ILE A 177 9.44 -25.10 -32.74
N GLN A 178 10.11 -25.55 -31.67
CA GLN A 178 9.66 -26.68 -30.85
C GLN A 178 8.28 -26.46 -30.21
N ARG A 179 7.94 -25.22 -29.86
CA ARG A 179 6.61 -24.83 -29.34
C ARG A 179 5.54 -24.70 -30.43
N GLY A 180 5.85 -25.07 -31.68
CA GLY A 180 4.91 -25.02 -32.81
C GLY A 180 4.80 -23.64 -33.46
N SER A 181 5.68 -22.70 -33.14
CA SER A 181 5.69 -21.37 -33.77
C SER A 181 6.39 -21.42 -35.13
N GLY A 182 5.71 -21.92 -36.16
CA GLY A 182 6.22 -22.07 -37.52
C GLY A 182 6.39 -20.76 -38.31
N CYS A 183 6.34 -20.85 -39.64
CA CYS A 183 6.51 -19.70 -40.53
C CYS A 183 5.43 -18.61 -40.29
N PRO A 184 5.82 -17.35 -40.02
CA PRO A 184 4.87 -16.25 -39.83
C PRO A 184 3.98 -15.98 -41.05
N GLU A 185 4.52 -16.06 -42.26
CA GLU A 185 3.77 -15.81 -43.49
C GLU A 185 2.74 -16.91 -43.76
N CYS A 186 3.13 -18.18 -43.64
CA CYS A 186 2.16 -19.29 -43.72
C CYS A 186 1.11 -19.22 -42.60
N TYR A 187 1.49 -18.73 -41.41
CA TYR A 187 0.55 -18.54 -40.32
C TYR A 187 -0.45 -17.42 -40.62
N GLU A 188 -0.01 -16.29 -41.17
CA GLU A 188 -0.90 -15.17 -41.54
C GLU A 188 -1.86 -15.53 -42.68
N GLU A 189 -1.44 -16.35 -43.65
CA GLU A 189 -2.34 -16.89 -44.71
C GLU A 189 -3.49 -17.70 -44.10
N VAL A 190 -3.19 -18.63 -43.19
CA VAL A 190 -4.20 -19.47 -42.51
C VAL A 190 -5.03 -18.64 -41.50
N ARG A 191 -4.42 -17.59 -40.92
CA ARG A 191 -5.10 -16.64 -40.02
C ARG A 191 -6.09 -15.75 -40.76
N GLY A 192 -5.83 -15.46 -42.04
CA GLY A 192 -6.76 -14.80 -42.95
C GLY A 192 -8.02 -15.63 -43.18
N GLU A 193 -7.88 -16.94 -43.43
CA GLU A 193 -9.00 -17.85 -43.68
C GLU A 193 -9.86 -18.14 -42.42
N LYS A 194 -9.26 -18.14 -41.21
CA LYS A 194 -10.00 -18.35 -39.95
C LYS A 194 -10.76 -17.12 -39.43
N ARG A 195 -10.59 -15.93 -40.02
CA ARG A 195 -11.45 -14.78 -39.74
C ARG A 195 -12.76 -14.94 -40.51
N ARG A 196 -13.65 -15.83 -40.06
CA ARG A 196 -15.08 -15.59 -40.26
C ARG A 196 -15.41 -14.29 -39.52
N MET A 197 -15.57 -13.22 -40.28
CA MET A 197 -16.09 -11.97 -39.77
C MET A 197 -17.55 -12.22 -39.40
N TYR A 198 -17.84 -12.18 -38.10
CA TYR A 198 -19.22 -12.28 -37.59
C TYR A 198 -20.02 -11.10 -38.14
N SER A 199 -21.24 -11.39 -38.60
CA SER A 199 -22.13 -10.32 -39.01
C SER A 199 -22.69 -9.58 -37.78
N ILE A 200 -23.26 -8.39 -37.97
CA ILE A 200 -23.88 -7.67 -36.86
C ILE A 200 -25.07 -8.47 -36.29
N GLU A 201 -25.74 -9.27 -37.13
CA GLU A 201 -26.82 -10.17 -36.72
C GLU A 201 -26.33 -11.30 -35.80
N ASP A 202 -25.14 -11.85 -36.03
CA ASP A 202 -24.54 -12.85 -35.12
C ASP A 202 -24.23 -12.24 -33.76
N ILE A 203 -23.79 -10.98 -33.74
CA ILE A 203 -23.51 -10.23 -32.51
C ILE A 203 -24.81 -9.95 -31.73
N MET A 204 -25.89 -9.58 -32.44
CA MET A 204 -27.21 -9.38 -31.85
C MET A 204 -27.72 -10.66 -31.18
N ARG A 205 -27.61 -11.81 -31.85
CA ARG A 205 -28.00 -13.12 -31.27
C ARG A 205 -27.26 -13.43 -29.97
N VAL A 206 -25.95 -13.19 -29.93
CA VAL A 206 -25.14 -13.40 -28.71
C VAL A 206 -25.53 -12.41 -27.61
N ALA A 207 -25.91 -11.18 -27.95
CA ALA A 207 -26.39 -10.21 -26.98
C ALA A 207 -27.71 -10.70 -26.34
N ASP A 208 -28.64 -11.19 -27.16
CA ASP A 208 -29.94 -11.72 -26.73
C ASP A 208 -29.76 -12.96 -25.83
N GLU A 209 -28.89 -13.90 -26.20
CA GLU A 209 -28.54 -15.08 -25.37
C GLU A 209 -27.97 -14.69 -23.99
N LYS A 210 -27.30 -13.54 -23.90
CA LYS A 210 -26.74 -13.02 -22.64
C LYS A 210 -27.73 -12.16 -21.85
N GLY A 211 -28.98 -12.05 -22.30
CA GLY A 211 -30.01 -11.24 -21.67
C GLY A 211 -29.69 -9.75 -21.80
N GLY A 212 -29.52 -9.27 -23.03
CA GLY A 212 -29.28 -7.86 -23.32
C GLY A 212 -29.29 -7.59 -24.82
N ARG A 213 -28.80 -6.42 -25.22
CA ARG A 213 -28.69 -6.02 -26.63
C ARG A 213 -27.38 -5.29 -26.92
N VAL A 214 -26.97 -5.32 -28.17
CA VAL A 214 -25.90 -4.44 -28.68
C VAL A 214 -26.51 -3.12 -29.12
N ILE A 215 -25.94 -2.00 -28.67
CA ILE A 215 -26.36 -0.64 -29.05
C ILE A 215 -25.65 -0.20 -30.33
N SER A 216 -24.40 -0.61 -30.49
CA SER A 216 -23.62 -0.32 -31.70
C SER A 216 -24.31 -0.87 -32.94
N LYS A 217 -24.57 -0.01 -33.92
CA LYS A 217 -25.24 -0.37 -35.19
C LYS A 217 -24.28 -0.92 -36.24
N GLU A 218 -22.98 -0.70 -36.07
CA GLU A 218 -21.94 -1.14 -37.00
C GLU A 218 -20.88 -1.96 -36.26
N TYR A 219 -20.33 -2.96 -36.94
CA TYR A 219 -19.19 -3.74 -36.49
C TYR A 219 -18.18 -3.87 -37.63
N LYS A 220 -17.08 -3.11 -37.52
CA LYS A 220 -16.10 -2.99 -38.61
C LYS A 220 -15.03 -4.07 -38.52
N ASN A 221 -14.59 -4.41 -37.31
CA ASN A 221 -13.57 -5.44 -37.11
C ASN A 221 -13.57 -6.05 -35.69
N TYR A 222 -12.93 -7.21 -35.55
CA TYR A 222 -12.86 -7.98 -34.29
C TYR A 222 -12.20 -7.27 -33.10
N ASN A 223 -11.40 -6.23 -33.35
CA ASN A 223 -10.73 -5.48 -32.28
C ASN A 223 -11.55 -4.30 -31.76
N GLU A 224 -12.64 -3.95 -32.44
CA GLU A 224 -13.53 -2.86 -32.07
C GLU A 224 -14.28 -3.17 -30.77
N GLN A 225 -14.46 -2.15 -29.96
CA GLN A 225 -15.33 -2.25 -28.79
C GLN A 225 -16.73 -1.83 -29.20
N LEU A 226 -17.70 -2.68 -28.90
CA LEU A 226 -19.10 -2.41 -29.12
C LEU A 226 -19.73 -1.92 -27.83
N MET A 227 -20.75 -1.09 -27.96
CA MET A 227 -21.59 -0.67 -26.85
C MET A 227 -22.70 -1.70 -26.65
N TRP A 228 -22.87 -2.16 -25.43
CA TRP A 228 -23.81 -3.20 -25.01
C TRP A 228 -24.73 -2.65 -23.93
N GLU A 229 -25.91 -3.23 -23.80
CA GLU A 229 -26.87 -2.97 -22.74
C GLU A 229 -27.38 -4.29 -22.18
N CYS A 230 -27.29 -4.51 -20.88
CA CYS A 230 -27.92 -5.69 -20.27
C CYS A 230 -29.41 -5.47 -20.02
N GLU A 231 -30.14 -6.53 -19.69
CA GLU A 231 -31.57 -6.50 -19.34
C GLU A 231 -31.93 -5.50 -18.23
N LYS A 232 -31.00 -5.24 -17.29
CA LYS A 232 -31.17 -4.22 -16.23
C LYS A 232 -30.92 -2.77 -16.71
N GLY A 233 -30.69 -2.55 -18.00
CA GLY A 233 -30.44 -1.24 -18.59
C GLY A 233 -29.02 -0.69 -18.41
N HIS A 234 -28.07 -1.48 -17.88
CA HIS A 234 -26.69 -1.02 -17.73
C HIS A 234 -25.96 -1.04 -19.07
N GLN A 235 -25.43 0.11 -19.48
CA GLN A 235 -24.66 0.24 -20.72
C GLN A 235 -23.15 0.10 -20.45
N PHE A 236 -22.45 -0.66 -21.29
CA PHE A 236 -21.02 -0.90 -21.16
C PHE A 236 -20.32 -1.13 -22.51
N SER A 237 -19.04 -0.77 -22.60
CA SER A 237 -18.20 -0.99 -23.78
C SER A 237 -17.38 -2.27 -23.64
N MET A 238 -17.46 -3.17 -24.63
CA MET A 238 -16.69 -4.43 -24.62
C MET A 238 -16.47 -4.99 -26.03
N LYS A 239 -15.38 -5.74 -26.21
CA LYS A 239 -15.12 -6.47 -27.47
C LYS A 239 -16.05 -7.67 -27.60
N PHE A 240 -16.51 -7.96 -28.82
CA PHE A 240 -17.35 -9.12 -29.11
C PHE A 240 -16.73 -10.44 -28.64
N GLY A 241 -15.43 -10.65 -28.90
CA GLY A 241 -14.73 -11.88 -28.49
C GLY A 241 -14.86 -12.16 -26.98
N HIS A 242 -14.71 -11.14 -26.14
CA HIS A 242 -14.82 -11.31 -24.69
C HIS A 242 -16.26 -11.61 -24.26
N VAL A 243 -17.25 -10.99 -24.92
CA VAL A 243 -18.67 -11.29 -24.69
C VAL A 243 -18.98 -12.74 -25.01
N LYS A 244 -18.50 -13.21 -26.17
CA LYS A 244 -18.62 -14.59 -26.60
C LYS A 244 -17.96 -15.57 -25.62
N ASP A 245 -16.78 -15.22 -25.11
CA ASP A 245 -16.02 -16.01 -24.12
C ASP A 245 -16.63 -15.96 -22.70
N GLY A 246 -17.74 -15.24 -22.51
CA GLY A 246 -18.54 -15.26 -21.28
C GLY A 246 -18.40 -14.03 -20.38
N HIS A 247 -17.64 -13.01 -20.77
CA HIS A 247 -17.59 -11.74 -20.03
C HIS A 247 -18.84 -10.90 -20.30
N TRP A 248 -19.45 -10.33 -19.26
CA TRP A 248 -20.69 -9.56 -19.39
C TRP A 248 -20.75 -8.36 -18.43
N CYS A 249 -21.95 -7.80 -18.22
CA CYS A 249 -22.19 -6.64 -17.40
C CYS A 249 -21.57 -6.77 -15.99
N LYS A 250 -20.57 -5.93 -15.75
CA LYS A 250 -19.81 -5.90 -14.49
C LYS A 250 -20.66 -5.49 -13.29
N VAL A 251 -21.63 -4.60 -13.48
CA VAL A 251 -22.55 -4.16 -12.41
C VAL A 251 -23.42 -5.31 -11.96
N CYS A 252 -24.07 -6.02 -12.90
CA CYS A 252 -24.85 -7.22 -12.60
C CYS A 252 -23.99 -8.35 -12.00
N GLY A 253 -22.75 -8.51 -12.47
CA GLY A 253 -21.80 -9.46 -11.91
C GLY A 253 -21.47 -9.15 -10.44
N TYR A 254 -21.28 -7.86 -10.10
CA TYR A 254 -21.07 -7.45 -8.71
C TYR A 254 -22.31 -7.64 -7.84
N GLU A 255 -23.51 -7.37 -8.37
CA GLU A 255 -24.76 -7.61 -7.65
C GLU A 255 -24.94 -9.08 -7.31
N LYS A 256 -24.74 -10.01 -8.26
CA LYS A 256 -24.82 -11.46 -8.02
C LYS A 256 -23.80 -11.93 -6.97
N VAL A 257 -22.58 -11.39 -7.00
CA VAL A 257 -21.53 -11.69 -6.01
C VAL A 257 -21.85 -11.06 -4.63
N ALA A 258 -22.49 -9.88 -4.60
CA ALA A 258 -22.91 -9.23 -3.36
C ALA A 258 -24.09 -9.98 -2.70
N GLU A 259 -25.02 -10.51 -3.50
CA GLU A 259 -26.19 -11.25 -3.04
C GLU A 259 -25.82 -12.62 -2.47
N SER A 260 -24.90 -13.34 -3.13
CA SER A 260 -24.36 -14.65 -2.70
C SER A 260 -23.42 -14.59 -1.48
N ARG A 261 -23.00 -13.40 -1.02
CA ARG A 261 -22.03 -13.23 0.10
C ARG A 261 -22.59 -12.53 1.34
N ARG A 262 -23.90 -12.26 1.42
CA ARG A 262 -24.48 -11.49 2.54
C ARG A 262 -24.57 -12.31 3.83
N VAL A 263 -23.55 -12.21 4.67
CA VAL A 263 -23.59 -12.63 6.10
C VAL A 263 -24.06 -11.48 7.00
N TYR A 264 -23.89 -10.22 6.57
CA TYR A 264 -24.19 -9.04 7.39
C TYR A 264 -25.02 -8.00 6.63
N SER A 265 -25.95 -7.36 7.35
CA SER A 265 -26.92 -6.38 6.91
C SER A 265 -26.64 -4.99 7.50
N ILE A 266 -27.38 -3.97 7.05
CA ILE A 266 -27.32 -2.65 7.69
C ILE A 266 -27.88 -2.67 9.12
N VAL A 267 -28.77 -3.61 9.43
CA VAL A 267 -29.31 -3.80 10.79
C VAL A 267 -28.19 -4.22 11.75
N ASP A 268 -27.30 -5.11 11.29
CA ASP A 268 -26.12 -5.52 12.08
C ASP A 268 -25.18 -4.35 12.36
N MET A 269 -25.02 -3.43 11.40
CA MET A 269 -24.22 -2.23 11.61
C MET A 269 -24.87 -1.29 12.64
N LYS A 270 -26.20 -1.15 12.61
CA LYS A 270 -26.93 -0.36 13.62
C LYS A 270 -26.81 -0.98 15.02
N LEU A 271 -26.90 -2.30 15.14
CA LEU A 271 -26.70 -3.03 16.40
C LEU A 271 -25.25 -2.89 16.90
N LEU A 272 -24.27 -2.99 16.00
CA LEU A 272 -22.86 -2.77 16.35
C LEU A 272 -22.60 -1.36 16.86
N ALA A 273 -23.21 -0.34 16.25
CA ALA A 273 -23.07 1.02 16.72
C ALA A 273 -23.60 1.18 18.15
N LYS A 274 -24.76 0.58 18.46
CA LYS A 274 -25.35 0.57 19.80
C LYS A 274 -24.42 -0.06 20.84
N LYS A 275 -23.66 -1.11 20.49
CA LYS A 275 -22.65 -1.72 21.38
C LYS A 275 -21.55 -0.73 21.82
N TYR A 276 -21.23 0.26 20.99
CA TYR A 276 -20.25 1.31 21.29
C TYR A 276 -20.91 2.62 21.74
N ASN A 277 -22.16 2.55 22.21
CA ASN A 277 -22.99 3.70 22.55
C ASN A 277 -23.03 4.77 21.44
N GLY A 278 -22.94 4.33 20.18
CA GLY A 278 -22.95 5.18 19.00
C GLY A 278 -24.07 4.84 18.04
N GLU A 279 -24.08 5.52 16.90
CA GLU A 279 -25.09 5.39 15.85
C GLU A 279 -24.45 5.10 14.49
N CYS A 280 -25.07 4.22 13.71
CA CYS A 280 -24.73 4.04 12.30
C CYS A 280 -25.65 4.93 11.47
N LEU A 281 -25.05 5.89 10.76
CA LEU A 281 -25.76 6.89 9.93
C LEU A 281 -25.89 6.46 8.47
N SER A 282 -25.28 5.33 8.10
CA SER A 282 -25.43 4.77 6.75
C SER A 282 -26.79 4.10 6.59
N GLU A 283 -27.43 4.31 5.44
CA GLU A 283 -28.71 3.67 5.12
C GLU A 283 -28.54 2.30 4.45
N ARG A 284 -27.37 2.04 3.86
CA ARG A 284 -27.07 0.79 3.14
C ARG A 284 -25.70 0.23 3.51
N PHE A 285 -25.62 -1.10 3.61
CA PHE A 285 -24.37 -1.84 3.75
C PHE A 285 -23.98 -2.45 2.40
N ILE A 286 -22.83 -2.03 1.87
CA ILE A 286 -22.32 -2.51 0.57
C ILE A 286 -21.38 -3.70 0.78
N SER A 287 -20.33 -3.52 1.60
CA SER A 287 -19.35 -4.57 1.90
C SER A 287 -18.59 -4.26 3.18
N THR A 288 -17.82 -5.25 3.66
CA THR A 288 -16.96 -5.11 4.85
C THR A 288 -15.82 -4.10 4.69
N SER A 289 -15.43 -3.79 3.44
CA SER A 289 -14.36 -2.86 3.09
C SER A 289 -14.87 -1.48 2.69
N HIS A 290 -16.17 -1.34 2.39
CA HIS A 290 -16.75 -0.04 2.03
C HIS A 290 -16.94 0.83 3.28
N PRO A 291 -16.52 2.11 3.27
CA PRO A 291 -16.73 3.00 4.41
C PRO A 291 -18.21 3.21 4.73
N LEU A 292 -18.56 3.11 6.01
CA LEU A 292 -19.86 3.47 6.57
C LEU A 292 -19.71 4.75 7.42
N LYS A 293 -20.81 5.47 7.63
CA LYS A 293 -20.87 6.69 8.42
C LYS A 293 -21.33 6.36 9.85
N TRP A 294 -20.62 6.87 10.84
CA TRP A 294 -20.85 6.58 12.27
C TRP A 294 -20.86 7.87 13.11
N LYS A 295 -21.62 7.87 14.21
CA LYS A 295 -21.55 8.83 15.33
C LYS A 295 -21.16 8.03 16.58
N CYS A 296 -20.15 8.44 17.35
CA CYS A 296 -19.86 7.81 18.65
C CYS A 296 -20.66 8.46 19.79
N ALA A 297 -20.63 7.83 20.97
CA ALA A 297 -21.23 8.35 22.21
C ALA A 297 -20.82 9.79 22.54
N ASN A 298 -19.55 10.12 22.28
CA ASN A 298 -19.01 11.46 22.52
C ASN A 298 -19.35 12.45 21.39
N GLY A 299 -20.33 12.17 20.52
CA GLY A 299 -20.74 13.05 19.43
C GLY A 299 -19.80 13.08 18.20
N HIS A 300 -18.66 12.38 18.22
CA HIS A 300 -17.75 12.37 17.07
C HIS A 300 -18.34 11.65 15.87
N TYR A 301 -18.25 12.27 14.72
CA TYR A 301 -18.62 11.69 13.45
C TYR A 301 -17.41 11.21 12.65
N PHE A 302 -17.50 10.01 12.10
CA PHE A 302 -16.39 9.43 11.33
C PHE A 302 -16.87 8.45 10.26
N GLU A 303 -16.05 8.30 9.22
CA GLU A 303 -16.24 7.31 8.16
C GLU A 303 -15.24 6.18 8.33
N LYS A 304 -15.75 4.95 8.44
CA LYS A 304 -14.89 3.77 8.63
C LYS A 304 -15.59 2.50 8.13
N ALA A 305 -14.82 1.58 7.57
CA ALA A 305 -15.36 0.30 7.10
C ALA A 305 -15.51 -0.71 8.26
N TYR A 306 -16.50 -1.61 8.15
CA TYR A 306 -16.80 -2.60 9.18
C TYR A 306 -15.60 -3.49 9.53
N GLY A 307 -14.76 -3.86 8.56
CA GLY A 307 -13.57 -4.69 8.80
C GLY A 307 -12.51 -4.07 9.73
N TYR A 308 -12.56 -2.75 9.98
CA TYR A 308 -11.71 -2.10 11.00
C TYR A 308 -12.37 -2.13 12.39
N LEU A 309 -13.70 -2.09 12.45
CA LEU A 309 -14.47 -2.19 13.69
C LEU A 309 -14.35 -3.58 14.30
N GLN A 310 -14.32 -4.62 13.47
CA GLN A 310 -14.05 -5.99 13.91
C GLN A 310 -12.67 -6.14 14.59
N ARG A 311 -11.72 -5.25 14.29
CA ARG A 311 -10.40 -5.18 14.92
C ARG A 311 -10.36 -4.25 16.13
N GLY A 312 -11.51 -3.83 16.65
CA GLY A 312 -11.64 -2.97 17.84
C GLY A 312 -11.43 -1.48 17.59
N GLN A 313 -11.23 -1.05 16.33
CA GLN A 313 -10.90 0.35 16.03
C GLN A 313 -12.16 1.19 15.79
N TRP A 314 -12.86 1.59 16.84
CA TRP A 314 -14.10 2.38 16.77
C TRP A 314 -13.86 3.85 16.35
N CYS A 315 -13.66 4.78 17.29
CA CYS A 315 -13.48 6.21 17.02
C CYS A 315 -12.02 6.63 17.22
N SER A 316 -11.35 7.05 16.14
CA SER A 316 -9.95 7.52 16.22
C SER A 316 -9.81 8.83 17.02
N THR A 317 -10.85 9.66 17.02
CA THR A 317 -10.86 10.93 17.76
C THR A 317 -10.97 10.71 19.26
N CYS A 318 -11.75 9.71 19.70
CA CYS A 318 -11.74 9.30 21.10
C CYS A 318 -10.36 8.78 21.55
N GLY A 319 -9.56 8.24 20.63
CA GLY A 319 -8.18 7.81 20.91
C GLY A 319 -7.14 8.93 20.96
N LEU A 320 -7.47 10.17 20.58
CA LEU A 320 -6.54 11.32 20.55
C LEU A 320 -6.72 12.22 21.79
N GLY A 321 -6.20 11.78 22.93
CA GLY A 321 -6.13 12.60 24.16
C GLY A 321 -7.48 13.12 24.66
N LEU A 322 -8.58 12.42 24.37
CA LEU A 322 -9.91 12.82 24.82
C LEU A 322 -10.03 12.73 26.35
N ASN A 323 -9.56 11.63 26.92
CA ASN A 323 -9.64 11.42 28.36
C ASN A 323 -8.77 12.40 29.13
N GLU A 324 -7.60 12.76 28.60
CA GLU A 324 -6.76 13.82 29.14
C GLU A 324 -7.50 15.17 29.21
N ARG A 325 -8.19 15.57 28.13
CA ARG A 325 -9.00 16.80 28.10
C ARG A 325 -10.22 16.74 29.01
N LYS A 326 -10.87 15.58 29.13
CA LYS A 326 -11.97 15.36 30.07
C LYS A 326 -11.49 15.52 31.51
N THR A 327 -10.36 14.91 31.85
CA THR A 327 -9.74 15.05 33.16
C THR A 327 -9.43 16.51 33.44
N ARG A 328 -8.81 17.25 32.50
CA ARG A 328 -8.60 18.70 32.66
C ARG A 328 -9.89 19.45 32.96
N PHE A 329 -10.94 19.22 32.17
CA PHE A 329 -12.23 19.88 32.35
C PHE A 329 -12.83 19.59 33.74
N ILE A 330 -12.72 18.37 34.24
CA ILE A 330 -13.16 18.01 35.59
C ILE A 330 -12.40 18.82 36.64
N PHE A 331 -11.07 18.87 36.58
CA PHE A 331 -10.24 19.65 37.51
C PHE A 331 -10.59 21.15 37.47
N GLU A 332 -10.70 21.73 36.27
CA GLU A 332 -11.01 23.15 36.11
C GLU A 332 -12.40 23.52 36.67
N ASN A 333 -13.37 22.62 36.60
CA ASN A 333 -14.71 22.82 37.18
C ASN A 333 -14.77 22.57 38.69
N ILE A 334 -13.95 21.65 39.23
CA ILE A 334 -13.86 21.43 40.69
C ILE A 334 -13.28 22.66 41.38
N PHE A 335 -12.20 23.23 40.81
CA PHE A 335 -11.43 24.30 41.45
C PHE A 335 -11.76 25.71 40.91
N SER A 336 -12.61 25.82 39.89
CA SER A 336 -12.89 27.08 39.19
C SER A 336 -11.62 27.84 38.79
N ALA A 337 -10.57 27.09 38.42
CA ALA A 337 -9.24 27.61 38.16
C ALA A 337 -8.58 26.84 37.00
N PRO A 338 -7.72 27.46 36.19
CA PRO A 338 -7.12 26.82 35.03
C PRO A 338 -6.05 25.78 35.42
N PHE A 339 -5.95 24.70 34.63
CA PHE A 339 -4.89 23.68 34.75
C PHE A 339 -4.14 23.53 33.42
N PRO A 340 -3.31 24.52 33.04
CA PRO A 340 -2.54 24.47 31.80
C PRO A 340 -1.54 23.31 31.78
N LYS A 341 -1.25 22.79 30.57
CA LYS A 341 -0.07 21.93 30.35
C LYS A 341 1.20 22.72 30.55
N THR A 342 2.21 22.12 31.18
CA THR A 342 3.51 22.76 31.41
C THR A 342 4.65 21.75 31.36
N ARG A 343 5.82 22.20 30.89
CA ARG A 343 7.10 21.46 30.90
C ARG A 343 8.17 22.12 31.78
N GLU A 344 7.87 23.31 32.29
CA GLU A 344 8.86 24.19 32.91
C GLU A 344 9.04 23.89 34.39
N GLU A 345 7.96 23.51 35.07
CA GLU A 345 7.92 23.45 36.54
C GLU A 345 8.84 22.35 37.10
N LEU A 346 8.99 21.21 36.39
CA LEU A 346 9.85 20.11 36.84
C LEU A 346 11.34 20.32 36.52
N GLY A 347 11.73 21.37 35.78
CA GLY A 347 13.14 21.71 35.47
C GLY A 347 13.90 20.75 34.54
N THR A 348 13.36 19.54 34.30
CA THR A 348 13.96 18.48 33.47
C THR A 348 13.37 18.40 32.06
N GLY A 349 12.37 19.24 31.74
CA GLY A 349 11.63 19.21 30.47
C GLY A 349 10.52 18.16 30.39
N LEU A 350 10.24 17.44 31.49
CA LEU A 350 9.11 16.53 31.61
C LEU A 350 7.78 17.31 31.65
N GLU A 351 6.83 16.93 30.80
CA GLU A 351 5.50 17.55 30.69
C GLU A 351 4.53 17.00 31.74
N LEU A 352 3.70 17.88 32.31
CA LEU A 352 2.52 17.54 33.10
C LEU A 352 1.25 17.82 32.28
N ASP A 353 0.29 16.89 32.30
CA ASP A 353 -0.99 17.05 31.58
C ASP A 353 -1.86 18.20 32.09
N GLY A 354 -1.70 18.62 33.34
CA GLY A 354 -2.23 19.89 33.83
C GLY A 354 -1.69 20.24 35.21
N TYR A 355 -1.39 21.52 35.43
CA TYR A 355 -0.84 22.01 36.69
C TYR A 355 -1.43 23.36 37.08
N ASN A 356 -1.80 23.50 38.36
CA ASN A 356 -2.18 24.76 38.95
C ASN A 356 -1.17 25.20 40.02
N LYS A 357 -0.47 26.30 39.73
CA LYS A 357 0.60 26.85 40.59
C LYS A 357 0.12 27.34 41.95
N LYS A 358 -1.10 27.89 42.04
CA LYS A 358 -1.65 28.40 43.30
C LYS A 358 -2.02 27.27 44.25
N LEU A 359 -2.60 26.19 43.70
CA LEU A 359 -3.00 25.00 44.46
C LEU A 359 -1.85 24.02 44.70
N ARG A 360 -0.71 24.22 44.03
CA ARG A 360 0.41 23.26 43.95
C ARG A 360 -0.07 21.84 43.61
N LEU A 361 -1.05 21.77 42.70
CA LEU A 361 -1.75 20.55 42.33
C LEU A 361 -1.58 20.28 40.83
N ALA A 362 -1.09 19.10 40.50
CA ALA A 362 -0.93 18.58 39.16
C ALA A 362 -1.79 17.33 38.95
N PHE A 363 -2.15 17.04 37.71
CA PHE A 363 -2.72 15.75 37.33
C PHE A 363 -2.01 15.16 36.11
N GLU A 364 -2.05 13.84 36.02
CA GLU A 364 -1.60 13.06 34.86
C GLU A 364 -2.66 12.03 34.49
N TYR A 365 -2.98 11.91 33.20
CA TYR A 365 -3.88 10.84 32.73
C TYR A 365 -3.06 9.65 32.22
N GLU A 366 -3.05 8.57 33.00
CA GLU A 366 -2.25 7.39 32.68
C GLU A 366 -3.00 6.48 31.68
N GLY A 367 -2.65 6.57 30.40
CA GLY A 367 -3.17 5.66 29.36
C GLY A 367 -2.69 4.20 29.52
N GLU A 368 -3.28 3.27 28.76
CA GLU A 368 -2.92 1.83 28.79
C GLU A 368 -1.41 1.57 28.62
N GLN A 369 -0.73 2.44 27.85
CA GLN A 369 0.69 2.36 27.59
C GLN A 369 1.59 2.56 28.83
N HIS A 370 1.09 3.17 29.91
CA HIS A 370 1.83 3.32 31.17
C HIS A 370 1.87 2.02 31.97
N TYR A 371 0.88 1.14 31.76
CA TYR A 371 0.72 -0.09 32.52
C TYR A 371 1.20 -1.33 31.77
N TYR A 372 1.03 -1.36 30.44
CA TYR A 372 1.30 -2.55 29.62
C TYR A 372 2.20 -2.27 28.42
N PHE A 373 3.01 -3.27 28.06
CA PHE A 373 3.72 -3.27 26.78
C PHE A 373 2.73 -3.48 25.63
N ILE A 374 2.38 -2.39 24.96
CA ILE A 374 1.55 -2.40 23.76
C ILE A 374 2.42 -2.20 22.53
N LYS A 375 2.51 -3.19 21.63
CA LYS A 375 3.32 -3.13 20.39
C LYS A 375 3.01 -1.93 19.48
N LEU A 376 1.80 -1.37 19.59
CA LEU A 376 1.39 -0.19 18.82
C LEU A 376 2.11 1.08 19.29
N PHE A 377 2.40 1.19 20.58
CA PHE A 377 3.02 2.36 21.21
C PHE A 377 4.51 2.13 21.52
N HIS A 378 4.91 0.87 21.69
CA HIS A 378 6.27 0.47 22.02
C HIS A 378 6.81 -0.44 20.92
N ARG A 379 7.88 -0.04 20.24
CA ARG A 379 8.55 -0.89 19.24
C ARG A 379 9.17 -2.13 19.90
N GLU A 380 9.82 -1.92 21.04
CA GLU A 380 10.54 -2.93 21.82
C GLU A 380 10.31 -2.72 23.33
N LYS A 381 10.60 -3.74 24.15
CA LYS A 381 10.26 -3.77 25.59
C LYS A 381 11.00 -2.69 26.37
N GLU A 382 12.17 -2.31 25.88
CA GLU A 382 13.06 -1.25 26.35
C GLU A 382 12.34 0.11 26.32
N GLY A 383 11.54 0.38 25.29
CA GLY A 383 10.75 1.61 25.18
C GLY A 383 9.67 1.74 26.27
N PHE A 384 9.09 0.61 26.69
CA PHE A 384 8.13 0.56 27.80
C PHE A 384 8.80 0.73 29.17
N LEU A 385 9.98 0.12 29.37
CA LEU A 385 10.77 0.32 30.59
C LEU A 385 11.23 1.78 30.73
N ALA A 386 11.65 2.40 29.62
CA ALA A 386 12.00 3.81 29.60
C ALA A 386 10.80 4.73 29.89
N GLN A 387 9.58 4.34 29.47
CA GLN A 387 8.36 5.07 29.84
C GLN A 387 8.10 4.98 31.35
N LYS A 388 8.18 3.78 31.94
CA LYS A 388 8.02 3.60 33.39
C LYS A 388 9.06 4.36 34.22
N ALA A 389 10.31 4.36 33.77
CA ALA A 389 11.38 5.10 34.44
C ALA A 389 11.09 6.62 34.44
N ARG A 390 10.58 7.17 33.33
CA ARG A 390 10.16 8.58 33.26
C ARG A 390 8.97 8.89 34.17
N ASP A 391 7.98 8.00 34.23
CA ASP A 391 6.80 8.19 35.08
C ASP A 391 7.20 8.17 36.58
N GLU A 392 8.11 7.28 36.96
CA GLU A 392 8.68 7.22 38.32
C GLU A 392 9.51 8.47 38.66
N GLU A 393 10.32 8.95 37.70
CA GLU A 393 11.07 10.20 37.84
C GLU A 393 10.14 11.40 38.03
N LYS A 394 9.04 11.50 37.27
CA LYS A 394 8.02 12.56 37.46
C LYS A 394 7.43 12.52 38.88
N ARG A 395 7.04 11.34 39.37
CA ARG A 395 6.51 11.17 40.74
C ARG A 395 7.51 11.66 41.78
N LYS A 396 8.78 11.29 41.62
CA LYS A 396 9.87 11.71 42.50
C LYS A 396 10.05 13.22 42.49
N LEU A 397 10.14 13.84 41.31
CA LEU A 397 10.32 15.29 41.16
C LEU A 397 9.14 16.09 41.73
N CYS A 398 7.90 15.63 41.48
CA CYS A 398 6.72 16.26 42.07
C CYS A 398 6.80 16.24 43.60
N LYS A 399 7.20 15.09 44.19
CA LYS A 399 7.35 14.96 45.65
C LYS A 399 8.47 15.84 46.21
N GLU A 400 9.63 15.88 45.55
CA GLU A 400 10.78 16.72 45.94
C GLU A 400 10.45 18.21 45.90
N GLN A 401 9.66 18.63 44.90
CA GLN A 401 9.18 20.00 44.78
C GLN A 401 7.92 20.30 45.60
N GLY A 402 7.42 19.37 46.42
CA GLY A 402 6.22 19.54 47.22
C GLY A 402 4.97 19.86 46.40
N LEU A 403 4.83 19.22 45.24
CA LEU A 403 3.65 19.29 44.37
C LEU A 403 2.78 18.06 44.61
N ASN A 404 1.47 18.27 44.77
CA ASN A 404 0.51 17.19 44.83
C ASN A 404 0.22 16.69 43.41
N LEU A 405 0.47 15.41 43.13
CA LEU A 405 0.20 14.80 41.83
C LEU A 405 -0.95 13.78 41.95
N ILE A 406 -2.00 13.96 41.15
CA ILE A 406 -3.11 13.00 41.04
C ILE A 406 -3.00 12.26 39.70
N GLU A 407 -2.79 10.95 39.77
CA GLU A 407 -2.70 10.08 38.59
C GLU A 407 -4.06 9.43 38.34
N VAL A 408 -4.66 9.74 37.19
CA VAL A 408 -5.99 9.28 36.81
C VAL A 408 -5.86 8.09 35.85
N PRO A 409 -6.24 6.87 36.26
CA PRO A 409 -5.97 5.67 35.49
C PRO A 409 -6.94 5.45 34.33
N TYR A 410 -6.47 4.81 33.25
CA TYR A 410 -7.28 4.61 32.03
C TYR A 410 -8.49 3.69 32.20
N TRP A 411 -8.49 2.79 33.19
CA TRP A 411 -9.58 1.81 33.38
C TRP A 411 -10.84 2.42 33.97
N LEU A 412 -10.82 3.71 34.34
CA LEU A 412 -12.04 4.47 34.63
C LEU A 412 -12.75 4.72 33.30
N GLU A 413 -13.75 3.91 32.99
CA GLU A 413 -14.39 3.91 31.68
C GLU A 413 -15.37 5.09 31.54
N THR A 414 -16.16 5.35 32.59
CA THR A 414 -17.20 6.38 32.60
C THR A 414 -16.67 7.73 33.07
N ASP A 415 -17.42 8.81 32.81
CA ASP A 415 -17.07 10.14 33.31
C ASP A 415 -17.38 10.25 34.81
N GLU A 416 -18.43 9.58 35.27
CA GLU A 416 -18.83 9.51 36.67
C GLU A 416 -17.75 8.86 37.52
N GLU A 417 -17.17 7.73 37.09
CA GLU A 417 -16.06 7.07 37.79
C GLU A 417 -14.83 7.96 37.91
N LYS A 418 -14.52 8.75 36.88
CA LYS A 418 -13.41 9.72 36.91
C LYS A 418 -13.68 10.83 37.92
N ILE A 419 -14.89 11.39 37.89
CA ILE A 419 -15.30 12.45 38.83
C ILE A 419 -15.19 11.92 40.26
N ASP A 420 -15.78 10.76 40.54
CA ASP A 420 -15.82 10.19 41.89
C ASP A 420 -14.39 9.87 42.39
N PHE A 421 -13.54 9.27 41.56
CA PHE A 421 -12.12 9.01 41.88
C PHE A 421 -11.33 10.29 42.17
N ILE A 422 -11.49 11.33 41.35
CA ILE A 422 -10.78 12.61 41.53
C ILE A 422 -11.20 13.25 42.86
N PHE A 423 -12.49 13.26 43.18
CA PHE A 423 -12.96 13.79 44.46
C PHE A 423 -12.43 13.00 45.67
N GLU A 424 -12.34 11.67 45.59
CA GLU A 424 -11.72 10.86 46.65
C GLU A 424 -10.24 11.21 46.86
N LYS A 425 -9.48 11.39 45.77
CA LYS A 425 -8.06 11.77 45.85
C LYS A 425 -7.86 13.16 46.41
N ILE A 426 -8.68 14.13 46.00
CA ILE A 426 -8.63 15.50 46.53
C ILE A 426 -8.92 15.52 48.03
N LYS A 427 -9.93 14.78 48.50
CA LYS A 427 -10.22 14.62 49.94
C LYS A 427 -9.04 14.01 50.70
N GLY A 428 -8.40 12.99 50.14
CA GLY A 428 -7.21 12.37 50.72
C GLY A 428 -5.99 13.31 50.83
N LEU A 429 -5.96 14.39 50.04
CA LEU A 429 -4.94 15.43 50.08
C LEU A 429 -5.30 16.59 51.03
N ASN A 430 -6.45 16.51 51.72
CA ASN A 430 -6.97 17.53 52.62
C ASN A 430 -7.14 18.91 51.94
N ILE A 431 -7.51 18.90 50.66
CA ILE A 431 -7.83 20.12 49.88
C ILE A 431 -9.35 20.29 49.90
N ASP A 432 -9.83 21.38 50.51
CA ASP A 432 -11.25 21.70 50.51
C ASP A 432 -11.72 22.15 49.13
N THR A 433 -12.86 21.60 48.69
CA THR A 433 -13.51 21.95 47.44
C THR A 433 -14.82 22.68 47.71
N GLU A 434 -14.97 23.88 47.15
CA GLU A 434 -16.22 24.66 47.25
C GLU A 434 -17.37 24.07 46.43
N VAL A 435 -17.08 23.06 45.59
CA VAL A 435 -17.98 22.53 44.57
C VAL A 435 -18.34 21.07 44.88
N SER A 436 -19.61 20.70 44.70
CA SER A 436 -20.11 19.34 44.98
C SER A 436 -20.02 18.39 43.78
N VAL A 437 -19.91 17.09 44.04
CA VAL A 437 -19.93 16.03 43.00
C VAL A 437 -21.16 16.13 42.07
N PRO A 438 -22.40 16.34 42.56
CA PRO A 438 -23.56 16.52 41.69
C PRO A 438 -23.45 17.73 40.76
N TYR A 439 -22.83 18.83 41.20
CA TYR A 439 -22.59 19.99 40.34
C TYR A 439 -21.67 19.64 39.17
N VAL A 440 -20.55 18.96 39.44
CA VAL A 440 -19.58 18.59 38.41
C VAL A 440 -20.18 17.56 37.45
N LYS A 441 -20.94 16.59 37.94
CA LYS A 441 -21.69 15.63 37.09
C LYS A 441 -22.66 16.34 36.15
N ARG A 442 -23.37 17.38 36.63
CA ARG A 442 -24.24 18.22 35.78
C ARG A 442 -23.41 18.99 34.75
N LYS A 443 -22.30 19.63 35.16
CA LYS A 443 -21.41 20.40 34.30
C LYS A 443 -20.65 19.55 33.27
N MET A 444 -20.46 18.26 33.53
CA MET A 444 -19.89 17.35 32.54
C MET A 444 -20.77 17.23 31.28
N LYS A 445 -22.07 17.52 31.38
CA LYS A 445 -22.93 17.65 30.19
C LYS A 445 -22.54 18.85 29.32
N ASP A 446 -22.01 19.93 29.92
CA ASP A 446 -21.54 21.12 29.20
C ASP A 446 -20.23 20.84 28.43
N PHE A 447 -19.43 19.85 28.85
CA PHE A 447 -18.29 19.37 28.05
C PHE A 447 -18.74 18.84 26.68
N TYR A 448 -19.94 18.25 26.63
CA TYR A 448 -20.52 17.71 25.41
C TYR A 448 -21.45 18.69 24.70
N ASN A 449 -22.13 19.56 25.45
CA ASN A 449 -23.06 20.56 24.95
C ASN A 449 -22.50 21.95 25.23
N ILE A 450 -22.33 22.76 24.18
CA ILE A 450 -22.01 24.20 24.22
C ILE A 450 -20.50 24.48 24.20
N SER A 451 -20.03 24.80 23.00
CA SER A 451 -18.84 25.62 22.81
C SER A 451 -19.30 26.90 22.12
N PRO A 452 -18.88 28.11 22.56
CA PRO A 452 -19.12 29.37 21.85
C PRO A 452 -18.72 29.30 20.37
N GLN A 453 -17.70 28.48 20.08
CA GLN A 453 -17.22 28.22 18.73
C GLN A 453 -18.24 27.45 17.87
N LEU A 454 -19.13 26.64 18.46
CA LEU A 454 -20.22 26.00 17.68
C LEU A 454 -21.19 27.06 17.16
N GLU A 455 -21.51 28.08 17.96
CA GLU A 455 -22.40 29.17 17.54
C GLU A 455 -21.74 30.03 16.46
N GLU A 456 -20.46 30.36 16.61
CA GLU A 456 -19.66 31.00 15.54
C GLU A 456 -19.66 30.17 14.24
N LEU A 457 -19.58 28.84 14.35
CA LEU A 457 -19.57 27.95 13.19
C LEU A 457 -20.94 27.81 12.55
N LYS A 458 -22.04 27.90 13.32
CA LYS A 458 -23.39 28.03 12.77
C LYS A 458 -23.55 29.32 11.99
N ILE A 459 -23.08 30.45 12.54
CA ILE A 459 -23.06 31.75 11.85
C ILE A 459 -22.22 31.64 10.57
N CYS A 460 -21.01 31.09 10.65
CA CYS A 460 -20.15 30.86 9.48
C CYS A 460 -20.81 29.97 8.42
N ALA A 461 -21.60 28.96 8.84
CA ALA A 461 -22.38 28.15 7.92
C ALA A 461 -23.46 28.96 7.20
N MET A 462 -24.18 29.79 7.94
CA MET A 462 -25.22 30.68 7.43
C MET A 462 -24.66 31.69 6.43
N GLU A 463 -23.51 32.29 6.73
CA GLU A 463 -22.81 33.22 5.82
C GLU A 463 -22.42 32.55 4.49
N GLN A 464 -22.04 31.27 4.53
CA GLN A 464 -21.74 30.45 3.33
C GLN A 464 -23.01 29.92 2.63
N GLY A 465 -24.19 30.41 3.03
CA GLY A 465 -25.49 30.03 2.49
C GLY A 465 -25.90 28.61 2.85
N GLY A 466 -25.43 28.06 3.96
CA GLY A 466 -25.81 26.72 4.42
C GLY A 466 -26.05 26.67 5.92
N GLU A 467 -25.94 25.47 6.49
CA GLU A 467 -26.14 25.25 7.91
C GLU A 467 -25.18 24.20 8.45
N LEU A 468 -24.92 24.29 9.75
CA LEU A 468 -24.19 23.30 10.51
C LEU A 468 -25.20 22.30 11.11
N LEU A 469 -25.05 21.03 10.76
CA LEU A 469 -25.92 19.94 11.22
C LEU A 469 -25.37 19.23 12.46
N SER A 470 -24.08 19.38 12.76
CA SER A 470 -23.50 18.84 13.99
C SER A 470 -23.94 19.64 15.20
N ASP A 471 -24.36 18.92 16.23
CA ASP A 471 -24.82 19.42 17.54
C ASP A 471 -23.68 19.61 18.55
N THR A 472 -22.48 19.11 18.23
CA THR A 472 -21.33 19.05 19.13
C THR A 472 -20.05 19.60 18.46
N TYR A 473 -19.25 20.37 19.21
CA TYR A 473 -17.94 20.88 18.80
C TYR A 473 -16.88 20.52 19.83
N ILE A 474 -15.90 19.73 19.41
CA ILE A 474 -14.88 19.16 20.32
C ILE A 474 -13.49 19.71 20.05
N ALA A 475 -13.15 19.95 18.78
CA ALA A 475 -11.90 20.59 18.37
C ALA A 475 -11.96 21.06 16.91
N SER A 476 -11.10 22.01 16.57
CA SER A 476 -11.03 22.65 15.25
C SER A 476 -10.58 21.71 14.11
N ASN A 477 -9.92 20.60 14.44
CA ASN A 477 -9.44 19.58 13.50
C ASN A 477 -10.42 18.40 13.34
N VAL A 478 -11.57 18.42 14.03
CA VAL A 478 -12.60 17.37 13.93
C VAL A 478 -13.60 17.74 12.85
N LYS A 479 -13.99 16.76 12.03
CA LYS A 479 -14.99 16.99 10.97
C LYS A 479 -16.37 17.16 11.58
N LEU A 480 -17.06 18.21 11.17
CA LEU A 480 -18.47 18.44 11.43
C LEU A 480 -19.31 18.18 10.18
N LEU A 481 -20.61 17.94 10.35
CA LEU A 481 -21.58 17.79 9.28
C LEU A 481 -22.15 19.15 8.90
N TRP A 482 -22.07 19.48 7.62
CA TRP A 482 -22.58 20.73 7.06
C TRP A 482 -23.59 20.41 5.96
N ARG A 483 -24.53 21.32 5.72
CA ARG A 483 -25.43 21.31 4.58
C ARG A 483 -25.28 22.62 3.83
N CYS A 484 -24.99 22.59 2.52
CA CYS A 484 -24.96 23.83 1.72
C CYS A 484 -26.35 24.22 1.21
N LYS A 485 -26.46 25.40 0.60
CA LYS A 485 -27.70 25.92 -0.02
C LYS A 485 -28.36 24.94 -1.00
N GLU A 486 -27.56 24.20 -1.77
CA GLU A 486 -28.04 23.20 -2.74
C GLU A 486 -28.49 21.89 -2.06
N GLY A 487 -28.56 21.84 -0.72
CA GLY A 487 -29.00 20.68 0.05
C GLY A 487 -27.96 19.58 0.24
N HIS A 488 -26.74 19.73 -0.31
CA HIS A 488 -25.70 18.71 -0.14
C HIS A 488 -25.22 18.63 1.31
N LYS A 489 -25.32 17.43 1.91
CA LYS A 489 -24.72 17.11 3.21
C LYS A 489 -23.27 16.64 3.03
N PHE A 490 -22.32 17.28 3.70
CA PHE A 490 -20.90 16.95 3.61
C PHE A 490 -20.16 17.11 4.94
N TRP A 491 -19.13 16.28 5.13
CA TRP A 491 -18.26 16.31 6.30
C TRP A 491 -17.06 17.21 6.06
N LYS A 492 -16.79 18.15 6.98
CA LYS A 492 -15.61 19.02 6.87
C LYS A 492 -15.12 19.57 8.19
N VAL A 493 -13.82 19.81 8.28
CA VAL A 493 -13.22 20.41 9.47
C VAL A 493 -13.48 21.94 9.51
N PRO A 494 -13.81 22.50 10.68
CA PRO A 494 -14.05 23.93 10.88
C PRO A 494 -12.98 24.86 10.32
N ILE A 495 -11.69 24.52 10.48
CA ILE A 495 -10.60 25.38 10.01
C ILE A 495 -10.55 25.51 8.49
N GLU A 496 -10.93 24.46 7.74
CA GLU A 496 -10.98 24.50 6.27
C GLU A 496 -12.19 25.32 5.79
N VAL A 497 -13.31 25.21 6.50
CA VAL A 497 -14.51 26.01 6.25
C VAL A 497 -14.22 27.50 6.45
N LYS A 498 -13.60 27.87 7.58
CA LYS A 498 -13.17 29.26 7.86
C LYS A 498 -12.18 29.78 6.81
N LYS A 499 -11.37 28.91 6.19
CA LYS A 499 -10.47 29.24 5.06
C LYS A 499 -11.18 29.31 3.69
N GLY A 500 -12.51 29.30 3.66
CA GLY A 500 -13.31 29.42 2.44
C GLY A 500 -13.50 28.11 1.67
N GLN A 501 -13.02 26.97 2.19
CA GLN A 501 -13.26 25.69 1.54
C GLN A 501 -14.61 25.13 1.99
N TRP A 502 -15.65 25.29 1.16
CA TRP A 502 -17.02 24.87 1.49
C TRP A 502 -17.40 23.48 0.94
N CYS A 503 -18.46 23.38 0.13
CA CYS A 503 -18.97 22.14 -0.45
C CYS A 503 -18.20 21.74 -1.72
N LYS A 504 -17.56 20.56 -1.71
CA LYS A 504 -16.85 20.02 -2.88
C LYS A 504 -17.75 19.77 -4.09
N LYS A 505 -19.01 19.33 -3.88
CA LYS A 505 -19.96 19.12 -4.98
C LYS A 505 -20.30 20.43 -5.67
N CYS A 506 -20.67 21.46 -4.90
CA CYS A 506 -20.92 22.80 -5.44
C CYS A 506 -19.65 23.40 -6.09
N GLY A 507 -18.49 23.22 -5.47
CA GLY A 507 -17.21 23.65 -6.04
C GLY A 507 -16.89 22.94 -7.36
N TYR A 508 -17.18 21.64 -7.46
CA TYR A 508 -17.02 20.88 -8.70
C TYR A 508 -18.02 21.31 -9.77
N GLU A 509 -19.29 21.56 -9.43
CA GLU A 509 -20.29 22.08 -10.38
C GLU A 509 -19.93 23.48 -10.88
N LEU A 510 -19.43 24.35 -10.00
CA LEU A 510 -18.88 25.67 -10.37
C LEU A 510 -17.62 25.53 -11.24
N MET A 511 -16.74 24.58 -10.92
CA MET A 511 -15.55 24.28 -11.73
C MET A 511 -15.94 23.74 -13.09
N LYS A 512 -16.96 22.89 -13.19
CA LYS A 512 -17.51 22.35 -14.43
C LYS A 512 -18.12 23.44 -15.31
N ARG A 513 -18.76 24.44 -14.70
CA ARG A 513 -19.21 25.68 -15.38
C ARG A 513 -18.05 26.59 -15.80
N LYS A 514 -16.91 26.54 -15.10
CA LYS A 514 -15.65 27.23 -15.42
C LYS A 514 -14.68 26.42 -16.30
N ILE A 515 -15.00 25.17 -16.69
CA ILE A 515 -14.25 24.46 -17.72
C ILE A 515 -14.52 25.21 -19.02
N THR A 516 -13.64 26.18 -19.30
CA THR A 516 -13.43 26.75 -20.62
C THR A 516 -13.36 25.60 -21.60
N ILE A 517 -14.37 25.51 -22.47
CA ILE A 517 -14.32 24.71 -23.68
C ILE A 517 -13.16 25.29 -24.48
N HIS A 518 -11.99 24.67 -24.40
CA HIS A 518 -10.89 25.02 -25.30
C HIS A 518 -11.37 24.71 -26.72
N THR A 519 -11.39 25.72 -27.59
CA THR A 519 -11.86 25.54 -28.96
C THR A 519 -10.73 24.99 -29.84
N ILE A 520 -11.08 24.39 -30.98
CA ILE A 520 -10.07 23.98 -31.97
C ILE A 520 -9.23 25.18 -32.45
N GLU A 521 -9.78 26.40 -32.40
CA GLU A 521 -9.06 27.62 -32.79
C GLU A 521 -7.93 27.97 -31.81
N GLU A 522 -8.12 27.72 -30.52
CA GLU A 522 -7.02 27.85 -29.54
C GLU A 522 -5.90 26.83 -29.81
N MET A 523 -6.23 25.64 -30.32
CA MET A 523 -5.21 24.65 -30.69
C MET A 523 -4.42 25.09 -31.91
N ARG A 524 -5.07 25.76 -32.87
CA ARG A 524 -4.41 26.37 -34.02
C ARG A 524 -3.48 27.50 -33.59
N GLN A 525 -3.89 28.33 -32.62
CA GLN A 525 -3.04 29.36 -32.03
C GLN A 525 -1.77 28.75 -31.40
N ILE A 526 -1.90 27.71 -30.58
CA ILE A 526 -0.75 27.02 -29.95
C ILE A 526 0.20 26.45 -31.01
N ALA A 527 -0.33 25.95 -32.13
CA ALA A 527 0.49 25.47 -33.22
C ALA A 527 1.30 26.61 -33.87
N ARG A 528 0.67 27.77 -34.12
CA ARG A 528 1.33 28.96 -34.67
C ARG A 528 2.46 29.45 -33.77
N GLU A 529 2.26 29.48 -32.46
CA GLU A 529 3.30 29.85 -31.47
C GLU A 529 4.52 28.94 -31.54
N HIS A 530 4.33 27.66 -31.86
CA HIS A 530 5.42 26.69 -32.04
C HIS A 530 5.92 26.61 -33.50
N GLY A 531 5.54 27.58 -34.34
CA GLY A 531 5.93 27.66 -35.74
C GLY A 531 5.38 26.50 -36.59
N GLY A 532 4.21 25.98 -36.27
CA GLY A 532 3.58 24.87 -36.98
C GLY A 532 2.06 25.02 -37.15
N GLU A 533 1.41 23.95 -37.59
CA GLU A 533 -0.01 23.91 -37.93
C GLU A 533 -0.71 22.77 -37.16
N CYS A 534 -1.93 23.03 -36.68
CA CYS A 534 -2.82 21.99 -36.17
C CYS A 534 -3.67 21.50 -37.35
N LEU A 535 -3.55 20.21 -37.70
CA LEU A 535 -4.26 19.57 -38.80
C LEU A 535 -5.57 18.90 -38.37
N SER A 536 -5.87 18.88 -37.07
CA SER A 536 -7.13 18.35 -36.55
C SER A 536 -8.27 19.34 -36.78
N GLU A 537 -9.43 18.82 -37.18
CA GLU A 537 -10.65 19.62 -37.39
C GLU A 537 -11.47 19.79 -36.11
N GLU A 538 -11.33 18.87 -35.16
CA GLU A 538 -12.08 18.87 -33.91
C GLU A 538 -11.17 18.68 -32.69
N TYR A 539 -11.55 19.31 -31.58
CA TYR A 539 -10.92 19.14 -30.27
C TYR A 539 -11.94 18.63 -29.26
N ILE A 540 -11.64 17.46 -28.68
CA ILE A 540 -12.55 16.78 -27.76
C ILE A 540 -12.19 17.13 -26.30
N ASN A 541 -10.91 16.97 -25.91
CA ASN A 541 -10.41 17.30 -24.58
C ASN A 541 -8.87 17.31 -24.52
N SER A 542 -8.31 17.70 -23.37
CA SER A 542 -6.86 17.89 -23.15
C SER A 542 -6.00 16.63 -23.35
N ARG A 543 -6.62 15.44 -23.25
CA ARG A 543 -5.97 14.13 -23.38
C ARG A 543 -6.15 13.51 -24.77
N SER A 544 -7.09 14.02 -25.56
CA SER A 544 -7.27 13.61 -26.95
C SER A 544 -6.04 13.98 -27.78
N HIS A 545 -5.66 13.09 -28.69
CA HIS A 545 -4.51 13.32 -29.57
C HIS A 545 -4.96 14.15 -30.77
N LEU A 546 -4.32 15.29 -30.96
CA LEU A 546 -4.45 16.11 -32.17
C LEU A 546 -3.30 15.78 -33.13
N THR A 547 -3.52 16.04 -34.41
CA THR A 547 -2.50 15.92 -35.45
C THR A 547 -1.89 17.29 -35.69
N TRP A 548 -0.56 17.38 -35.61
CA TRP A 548 0.21 18.61 -35.74
C TRP A 548 1.24 18.48 -36.85
N LYS A 549 1.65 19.60 -37.42
CA LYS A 549 2.72 19.71 -38.41
C LYS A 549 3.70 20.79 -37.96
N CYS A 550 4.99 20.49 -37.84
CA CYS A 550 5.97 21.52 -37.47
C CYS A 550 6.46 22.32 -38.70
N LYS A 551 7.24 23.38 -38.45
CA LYS A 551 7.92 24.20 -39.49
C LYS A 551 8.68 23.38 -40.53
N GLU A 552 9.34 22.30 -40.08
CA GLU A 552 10.13 21.40 -40.94
C GLU A 552 9.24 20.40 -41.72
N GLY A 553 7.91 20.53 -41.65
CA GLY A 553 6.96 19.68 -42.37
C GLY A 553 6.66 18.32 -41.72
N HIS A 554 7.22 18.00 -40.55
CA HIS A 554 6.94 16.72 -39.89
C HIS A 554 5.53 16.69 -39.30
N VAL A 555 4.75 15.69 -39.69
CA VAL A 555 3.42 15.41 -39.14
C VAL A 555 3.54 14.44 -37.95
N PHE A 556 2.90 14.77 -36.82
CA PHE A 556 2.91 13.93 -35.61
C PHE A 556 1.63 14.08 -34.79
N LYS A 557 1.28 13.04 -34.01
CA LYS A 557 0.12 13.03 -33.12
C LYS A 557 0.54 13.28 -31.68
N LYS A 558 -0.13 14.22 -30.99
CA LYS A 558 0.13 14.51 -29.58
C LYS A 558 -1.06 15.20 -28.93
N ASN A 559 -1.20 15.06 -27.61
CA ASN A 559 -2.23 15.76 -26.86
C ASN A 559 -1.76 17.14 -26.36
N GLN A 560 -2.71 18.00 -26.03
CA GLN A 560 -2.45 19.40 -25.64
C GLN A 560 -1.59 19.51 -24.39
N GLU A 561 -1.79 18.67 -23.38
CA GLU A 561 -1.02 18.70 -22.13
C GLU A 561 0.48 18.54 -22.38
N LYS A 562 0.87 17.64 -23.28
CA LYS A 562 2.28 17.41 -23.62
C LYS A 562 2.88 18.53 -24.47
N ILE A 563 2.08 19.17 -25.32
CA ILE A 563 2.49 20.32 -26.13
C ILE A 563 2.77 21.53 -25.23
N LYS A 564 1.85 21.85 -24.30
CA LYS A 564 2.05 22.93 -23.31
C LYS A 564 3.23 22.68 -22.38
N ALA A 565 3.57 21.41 -22.10
CA ALA A 565 4.76 21.03 -21.35
C ALA A 565 6.07 21.14 -22.17
N GLY A 566 6.05 21.80 -23.34
CA GLY A 566 7.22 22.07 -24.18
C GLY A 566 7.64 20.90 -25.08
N GLN A 567 6.86 19.83 -25.17
CA GLN A 567 7.19 18.68 -26.00
C GLN A 567 6.52 18.79 -27.38
N TRP A 568 7.13 19.53 -28.30
CA TRP A 568 6.62 19.73 -29.67
C TRP A 568 6.92 18.53 -30.60
N CYS A 569 7.76 18.73 -31.62
CA CYS A 569 8.06 17.75 -32.67
C CYS A 569 9.14 16.73 -32.25
N PRO A 570 8.83 15.42 -32.19
CA PRO A 570 9.81 14.38 -31.82
C PRO A 570 11.00 14.28 -32.78
N LYS A 571 10.78 14.43 -34.09
CA LYS A 571 11.84 14.32 -35.10
C LYS A 571 12.82 15.49 -35.01
N CYS A 572 12.34 16.72 -34.89
CA CYS A 572 13.18 17.90 -34.67
C CYS A 572 13.94 17.81 -33.34
N GLN A 573 13.26 17.37 -32.28
CA GLN A 573 13.89 17.19 -30.96
C GLN A 573 15.00 16.11 -31.00
N GLN A 574 14.79 15.02 -31.74
CA GLN A 574 15.79 13.96 -31.90
C GLN A 574 17.01 14.45 -32.68
N LYS A 575 16.82 15.27 -33.72
CA LYS A 575 17.94 15.88 -34.49
C LYS A 575 18.82 16.76 -33.59
N ILE A 576 18.21 17.69 -32.84
CA ILE A 576 18.92 18.57 -31.89
C ILE A 576 19.63 17.74 -30.82
N LYS A 577 19.01 16.66 -30.34
CA LYS A 577 19.63 15.77 -29.36
C LYS A 577 20.86 15.07 -29.92
N LEU A 578 20.81 14.57 -31.16
CA LEU A 578 21.94 13.92 -31.82
C LEU A 578 23.10 14.90 -32.09
N GLU A 579 22.80 16.13 -32.52
CA GLU A 579 23.80 17.19 -32.70
C GLU A 579 24.52 17.54 -31.39
N ASN A 580 23.77 17.67 -30.29
CA ASN A 580 24.36 17.91 -28.97
C ASN A 580 25.23 16.75 -28.47
N ILE A 581 24.82 15.49 -28.74
CA ILE A 581 25.62 14.31 -28.42
C ILE A 581 26.93 14.32 -29.23
N ARG A 582 26.87 14.66 -30.53
CA ARG A 582 28.07 14.76 -31.37
C ARG A 582 29.02 15.86 -30.87
N ARG A 583 28.50 17.04 -30.53
CA ARG A 583 29.30 18.16 -29.99
C ARG A 583 30.03 17.77 -28.70
N LYS A 584 29.29 17.25 -27.71
CA LYS A 584 29.89 16.76 -26.45
C LYS A 584 30.83 15.56 -26.66
N GLY A 585 30.57 14.76 -27.69
CA GLY A 585 31.41 13.66 -28.10
C GLY A 585 32.78 14.13 -28.60
N PHE A 586 32.77 15.19 -29.42
CA PHE A 586 33.94 15.84 -29.99
C PHE A 586 34.76 16.62 -28.95
N GLU A 587 34.12 17.40 -28.08
CA GLU A 587 34.77 18.11 -26.95
C GLU A 587 35.59 17.14 -26.08
N LYS A 588 35.04 15.95 -25.80
CA LYS A 588 35.75 14.92 -25.04
C LYS A 588 36.90 14.26 -25.83
N CYS A 589 36.85 14.25 -27.17
CA CYS A 589 38.00 13.80 -27.95
C CYS A 589 39.13 14.82 -27.90
N LEU A 590 38.82 16.12 -27.94
CA LEU A 590 39.81 17.19 -27.78
C LEU A 590 40.52 17.09 -26.42
N SER A 591 39.76 16.96 -25.33
CA SER A 591 40.34 16.82 -23.98
C SER A 591 41.21 15.55 -23.85
N LEU A 592 40.77 14.43 -24.43
CA LEU A 592 41.54 13.17 -24.44
C LEU A 592 42.85 13.29 -25.21
N ALA A 593 42.89 14.10 -26.28
CA ALA A 593 44.13 14.34 -27.00
C ALA A 593 45.13 15.13 -26.17
N GLU A 594 44.66 16.18 -25.49
CA GLU A 594 45.46 17.01 -24.59
C GLU A 594 46.02 16.22 -23.40
N GLU A 595 45.17 15.42 -22.73
CA GLU A 595 45.58 14.53 -21.63
C GLU A 595 46.71 13.55 -22.02
N ARG A 596 46.73 13.12 -23.29
CA ARG A 596 47.75 12.21 -23.82
C ARG A 596 48.92 12.94 -24.48
N GLY A 597 49.00 14.26 -24.32
CA GLY A 597 50.08 15.11 -24.83
C GLY A 597 50.12 15.19 -26.36
N GLY A 598 49.00 14.96 -27.04
CA GLY A 598 48.88 15.02 -28.49
C GLY A 598 47.73 15.94 -28.94
N LYS A 599 47.36 15.85 -30.23
CA LYS A 599 46.34 16.69 -30.85
C LYS A 599 45.33 15.84 -31.62
N LEU A 600 44.06 16.25 -31.60
CA LEU A 600 43.04 15.71 -32.51
C LEU A 600 43.12 16.47 -33.83
N ILE A 601 43.25 15.74 -34.94
CA ILE A 601 43.37 16.32 -36.29
C ILE A 601 42.01 16.30 -37.01
N SER A 602 41.16 15.32 -36.74
CA SER A 602 39.82 15.29 -37.29
C SER A 602 38.99 16.50 -36.84
N ASP A 603 38.33 17.14 -37.79
CA ASP A 603 37.43 18.29 -37.61
C ASP A 603 35.97 17.90 -37.36
N THR A 604 35.64 16.62 -37.55
CA THR A 604 34.29 16.08 -37.48
C THR A 604 34.19 14.85 -36.59
N TYR A 605 33.03 14.67 -35.97
CA TYR A 605 32.73 13.55 -35.07
C TYR A 605 31.39 12.91 -35.38
N VAL A 606 31.43 11.60 -35.66
CA VAL A 606 30.22 10.83 -35.98
C VAL A 606 29.75 10.04 -34.76
N SER A 607 30.64 9.27 -34.12
CA SER A 607 30.32 8.44 -32.95
C SER A 607 31.58 8.07 -32.14
N SER A 608 31.42 7.38 -31.02
CA SER A 608 32.56 6.92 -30.19
C SER A 608 33.37 5.80 -30.84
N THR A 609 32.78 5.07 -31.78
CA THR A 609 33.39 3.93 -32.48
C THR A 609 33.95 4.29 -33.86
N SER A 610 33.61 5.47 -34.41
CA SER A 610 34.22 5.94 -35.65
C SER A 610 35.68 6.32 -35.43
N ASN A 611 36.55 5.96 -36.39
CA ASN A 611 37.95 6.36 -36.35
C ASN A 611 38.10 7.86 -36.55
N LEU A 612 38.99 8.46 -35.77
CA LEU A 612 39.41 9.85 -35.84
C LEU A 612 40.92 9.87 -36.07
N LYS A 613 41.42 10.91 -36.73
CA LYS A 613 42.85 11.16 -36.91
C LYS A 613 43.39 11.90 -35.70
N TRP A 614 44.46 11.38 -35.11
CA TRP A 614 45.15 11.92 -33.94
C TRP A 614 46.63 12.12 -34.27
N GLN A 615 47.30 12.98 -33.52
CA GLN A 615 48.74 13.19 -33.57
C GLN A 615 49.33 13.04 -32.17
N CYS A 616 50.40 12.27 -31.98
CA CYS A 616 51.07 12.15 -30.68
C CYS A 616 52.06 13.31 -30.43
N LYS A 617 52.64 13.37 -29.22
CA LYS A 617 53.62 14.38 -28.83
C LYS A 617 54.86 14.46 -29.74
N ILE A 618 55.28 13.31 -30.29
CA ILE A 618 56.48 13.16 -31.14
C ILE A 618 56.15 13.44 -32.62
N GLY A 619 54.87 13.62 -32.97
CA GLY A 619 54.43 14.03 -34.31
C GLY A 619 53.79 12.93 -35.16
N HIS A 620 53.80 11.67 -34.74
CA HIS A 620 53.17 10.57 -35.48
C HIS A 620 51.65 10.75 -35.58
N THR A 621 51.11 10.62 -36.79
CA THR A 621 49.68 10.69 -37.07
C THR A 621 49.07 9.30 -37.22
N PHE A 622 47.94 9.04 -36.55
CA PHE A 622 47.29 7.72 -36.59
C PHE A 622 45.78 7.81 -36.48
N GLU A 623 45.09 6.77 -36.99
CA GLU A 623 43.64 6.67 -36.96
C GLU A 623 43.16 5.70 -35.89
N ARG A 624 42.33 6.19 -34.96
CA ARG A 624 41.71 5.36 -33.93
C ARG A 624 40.36 5.90 -33.52
N SER A 625 39.48 5.00 -33.10
CA SER A 625 38.26 5.41 -32.44
C SER A 625 38.51 5.89 -31.01
N ARG A 626 37.64 6.78 -30.55
CA ARG A 626 37.69 7.33 -29.20
C ARG A 626 37.70 6.25 -28.13
N THR A 627 36.89 5.20 -28.28
CA THR A 627 36.82 4.10 -27.31
C THR A 627 38.18 3.41 -27.14
N ILE A 628 38.93 3.21 -28.23
CA ILE A 628 40.24 2.55 -28.19
C ILE A 628 41.28 3.44 -27.50
N VAL A 629 41.25 4.74 -27.79
CA VAL A 629 42.09 5.76 -27.12
C VAL A 629 41.84 5.78 -25.61
N GLN A 630 40.56 5.75 -25.20
CA GLN A 630 40.17 5.72 -23.78
C GLN A 630 40.69 4.48 -23.04
N ILE A 631 40.74 3.32 -23.69
CA ILE A 631 41.25 2.06 -23.11
C ILE A 631 42.79 2.05 -23.03
N GLY A 632 43.47 3.14 -23.40
CA GLY A 632 44.92 3.30 -23.21
C GLY A 632 45.75 3.11 -24.47
N LYS A 633 45.17 2.60 -25.55
CA LYS A 633 45.89 2.33 -26.81
C LYS A 633 45.98 3.59 -27.66
N TRP A 634 47.02 4.38 -27.40
CA TRP A 634 47.33 5.65 -28.05
C TRP A 634 48.06 5.47 -29.40
N CYS A 635 49.36 5.78 -29.49
CA CYS A 635 50.18 5.67 -30.71
C CYS A 635 51.05 4.41 -30.67
N LYS A 636 50.92 3.51 -31.66
CA LYS A 636 51.71 2.26 -31.71
C LYS A 636 53.21 2.49 -31.86
N GLU A 637 53.61 3.62 -32.44
CA GLU A 637 55.02 3.97 -32.68
C GLU A 637 55.66 4.70 -31.49
N CYS A 638 54.87 5.02 -30.46
CA CYS A 638 55.37 5.58 -29.20
C CYS A 638 55.30 4.58 -28.03
N PHE A 639 54.93 3.32 -28.31
CA PHE A 639 54.86 2.23 -27.34
C PHE A 639 56.12 1.38 -27.39
#